data_AF-A0A948PPJ3-F1
#
_entry.id   AF-A0A948PPJ3-F1
#
_cell.length_a   1.000
_cell.length_b   1.000
_cell.length_c   1.000
_cell.angle_alpha   90.00
_cell.angle_beta   90.00
_cell.angle_gamma   90.00
#
_symmetry.space_group_name_H-M   'P 1'
#
loop_
_entity.id
_entity.type
_entity.pdbx_description
1 polymer ?
#
loop_
_entity_poly.entity_id
_entity_poly.type
_entity_poly.pdbx_seq_one_letter_code
_entity_poly.pdbx_strand_id
1 'polypeptide(L)'
;MNVDSLSFFRYLNIEELSSNQEVSLSVHRPSEMPNVVDSIVQVRAEYMSARLIFNNLLHRARGAVYRRHPGYVPSEVDYRTPRGASLSDFVRDYDVRFLDRVSPEKASSHLNLILLARNGHADAVSLLKKIEQKLLPNLSERFKSDRLTENPYVIPYTTEGRFSVDVISNKGEMLLDLSRRGFATPDFSLLTAFAYELSPEDRKKCALECIHNLECLSGRKLGDPQNPLLIALRTAMPEYLPGFMPTYLNAGLTPDLQKGLPARYGEEASARIRLNNRKTLLEALSPDEYRRFESGMSPRLSSQDNHTLAARMESVIRRLAPELLDSPLEQIFFFIDHAYSYYDSHFDALRNFMGRDIHRPTIIVQRMVCSVIDDRSYAGVLYSRHPRKGRGVYLQYARTVYGEELMTGRMRPEDVFFQDQSESRHDFPAVYHFWRRVSQLEEIFEGPVMVEFTGVRGTFTILQVNQAELSGAGMLTAVMDLFRNGKIGASRVRSLIKPYHIRQIESDAIDSQSLQNLRPFCTGLSVLPRSAVSGRAFFSSENVEKESKKRGADNIILIKNRFTPRDTIFMQSVKGICSMSPAAIHVVTTAQNLGIPALLNLEENAVILDEKNRVLRNADGASIHEGDWVTISSRIKTLFLGKAVFVPARLLRFMNGEKVEMTPGEKPIFEGLALCYKDYRAILENVEASRFESLQDLGHAVRYGKLRDDPKKAEEFVNLCFDSNRKTIALRLLGTTLGT
;
A
#
# COMPACT_ATOMS: atom_id res chain seq x y z
N MET A 1 38.27 -21.64 -11.33
CA MET A 1 37.90 -21.74 -9.91
C MET A 1 36.97 -22.93 -9.75
N ASN A 2 37.33 -23.90 -8.90
CA ASN A 2 36.56 -25.13 -8.66
C ASN A 2 35.22 -24.78 -8.00
N VAL A 3 34.13 -24.79 -8.76
CA VAL A 3 32.77 -24.73 -8.19
C VAL A 3 32.40 -26.16 -7.80
N ASP A 4 32.55 -26.42 -6.51
CA ASP A 4 32.18 -27.67 -5.86
C ASP A 4 30.68 -27.93 -6.10
N SER A 5 30.32 -29.03 -6.76
CA SER A 5 28.94 -29.37 -7.10
C SER A 5 28.03 -29.50 -5.87
N LEU A 6 28.62 -29.72 -4.69
CA LEU A 6 27.95 -29.71 -3.39
C LEU A 6 27.44 -28.31 -2.99
N SER A 7 28.12 -27.24 -3.41
CA SER A 7 27.78 -25.84 -3.07
C SER A 7 26.54 -25.31 -3.82
N PHE A 8 26.17 -25.94 -4.93
CA PHE A 8 24.93 -25.64 -5.66
C PHE A 8 23.70 -26.23 -4.95
N PHE A 9 23.86 -27.41 -4.32
CA PHE A 9 22.79 -28.10 -3.59
C PHE A 9 22.50 -27.57 -2.19
N ARG A 10 23.50 -27.06 -1.46
CA ARG A 10 23.26 -26.41 -0.14
C ARG A 10 22.33 -25.19 -0.25
N TYR A 11 22.44 -24.42 -1.33
CA TYR A 11 21.61 -23.23 -1.59
C TYR A 11 20.21 -23.54 -2.14
N LEU A 12 19.93 -24.79 -2.51
CA LEU A 12 18.65 -25.25 -3.06
C LEU A 12 17.57 -25.51 -1.98
N ASN A 13 17.78 -25.14 -0.71
CA ASN A 13 17.01 -25.64 0.44
C ASN A 13 17.08 -27.18 0.57
N ILE A 14 18.24 -27.78 0.30
CA ILE A 14 18.44 -29.24 0.45
C ILE A 14 19.53 -29.49 1.52
N GLU A 15 19.33 -28.93 2.71
CA GLU A 15 20.16 -29.17 3.91
C GLU A 15 19.39 -29.89 5.03
N GLU A 16 18.42 -30.74 4.70
CA GLU A 16 18.05 -31.84 5.60
C GLU A 16 18.94 -33.09 5.38
N LEU A 17 19.99 -33.01 4.55
CA LEU A 17 20.81 -34.17 4.15
C LEU A 17 22.31 -34.07 4.45
N SER A 18 22.75 -33.22 5.39
CA SER A 18 24.16 -33.21 5.83
C SER A 18 24.37 -33.77 7.24
N SER A 19 23.69 -34.86 7.57
CA SER A 19 24.21 -35.81 8.57
C SER A 19 24.32 -37.20 7.92
N ASN A 20 25.55 -37.61 7.66
CA ASN A 20 25.99 -38.95 7.26
C ASN A 20 25.62 -39.44 5.85
N GLN A 21 26.36 -38.98 4.84
CA GLN A 21 27.05 -39.83 3.84
C GLN A 21 27.67 -38.95 2.74
N GLU A 22 29.00 -38.92 2.68
CA GLU A 22 29.73 -38.40 1.53
C GLU A 22 29.42 -39.27 0.30
N VAL A 23 28.77 -38.70 -0.71
CA VAL A 23 28.64 -39.34 -2.02
C VAL A 23 29.28 -38.42 -3.05
N SER A 24 30.46 -38.84 -3.54
CA SER A 24 31.18 -38.17 -4.62
C SER A 24 30.36 -38.21 -5.91
N LEU A 25 29.97 -37.05 -6.43
CA LEU A 25 29.40 -36.92 -7.77
C LEU A 25 30.54 -36.84 -8.79
N SER A 26 30.93 -37.97 -9.37
CA SER A 26 31.78 -38.03 -10.56
C SER A 26 30.96 -37.71 -11.81
N VAL A 27 30.87 -36.43 -12.16
CA VAL A 27 30.37 -35.96 -13.46
C VAL A 27 31.38 -34.96 -13.99
N HIS A 28 31.67 -35.00 -15.30
CA HIS A 28 32.60 -34.07 -15.96
C HIS A 28 32.41 -32.65 -15.42
N ARG A 29 33.54 -32.04 -15.05
CA ARG A 29 33.59 -30.77 -14.34
C ARG A 29 32.86 -29.70 -15.18
N PRO A 30 32.13 -28.76 -14.55
CA PRO A 30 31.58 -27.57 -15.22
C PRO A 30 32.61 -26.76 -16.03
N SER A 31 33.91 -26.99 -15.83
CA SER A 31 35.01 -26.32 -16.52
C SER A 31 35.16 -26.63 -18.02
N GLU A 32 34.43 -27.61 -18.57
CA GLU A 32 34.49 -27.96 -20.00
C GLU A 32 33.30 -27.42 -20.82
N MET A 33 32.27 -26.86 -20.18
CA MET A 33 31.12 -26.32 -20.91
C MET A 33 31.44 -24.95 -21.52
N PRO A 34 31.00 -24.67 -22.76
CA PRO A 34 31.18 -23.35 -23.37
C PRO A 34 30.56 -22.27 -22.47
N ASN A 35 31.33 -21.22 -22.20
CA ASN A 35 30.78 -20.07 -21.50
C ASN A 35 30.11 -19.13 -22.52
N VAL A 36 28.80 -19.01 -22.46
CA VAL A 36 28.01 -18.06 -23.28
C VAL A 36 27.49 -16.88 -22.46
N VAL A 37 27.60 -16.95 -21.13
CA VAL A 37 27.21 -15.88 -20.20
C VAL A 37 28.44 -15.41 -19.41
N ASP A 38 28.86 -14.17 -19.65
CA ASP A 38 29.88 -13.52 -18.84
C ASP A 38 29.29 -13.01 -17.52
N SER A 39 28.24 -12.19 -17.62
CA SER A 39 27.62 -11.55 -16.47
C SER A 39 26.14 -11.25 -16.70
N ILE A 40 25.33 -11.36 -15.64
CA ILE A 40 23.94 -10.90 -15.65
C ILE A 40 23.90 -9.40 -15.38
N VAL A 41 23.22 -8.65 -16.26
CA VAL A 41 23.09 -7.20 -16.17
C VAL A 41 21.86 -6.82 -15.37
N GLN A 42 20.70 -7.40 -15.72
CA GLN A 42 19.41 -7.04 -15.17
C GLN A 42 18.44 -8.23 -15.21
N VAL A 43 17.68 -8.43 -14.13
CA VAL A 43 16.55 -9.36 -14.10
C VAL A 43 15.26 -8.54 -14.06
N ARG A 44 14.22 -9.01 -14.76
CA ARG A 44 12.87 -8.44 -14.77
C ARG A 44 11.87 -9.54 -14.50
N ALA A 45 11.32 -9.56 -13.29
CA ALA A 45 10.50 -10.67 -12.83
C ALA A 45 9.42 -10.26 -11.82
N GLU A 46 8.49 -11.17 -11.60
CA GLU A 46 7.56 -11.16 -10.46
C GLU A 46 8.15 -12.01 -9.32
N TYR A 47 7.83 -11.67 -8.07
CA TYR A 47 8.10 -12.55 -6.94
C TYR A 47 7.39 -13.90 -7.12
N MET A 48 8.18 -14.96 -7.14
CA MET A 48 7.64 -16.32 -7.23
C MET A 48 7.34 -16.87 -5.85
N SER A 49 6.05 -16.92 -5.51
CA SER A 49 5.55 -17.59 -4.32
C SER A 49 5.77 -19.09 -4.38
N ALA A 50 5.78 -19.71 -3.20
CA ALA A 50 5.94 -21.14 -3.05
C ALA A 50 4.84 -21.93 -3.81
N ARG A 51 3.59 -21.45 -3.73
CA ARG A 51 2.42 -22.00 -4.46
C ARG A 51 2.62 -22.04 -5.98
N LEU A 52 3.09 -20.93 -6.57
CA LEU A 52 3.30 -20.83 -8.02
C LEU A 52 4.35 -21.83 -8.51
N ILE A 53 5.42 -22.00 -7.74
CA ILE A 53 6.49 -22.95 -8.06
C ILE A 53 5.97 -24.38 -7.96
N PHE A 54 5.27 -24.71 -6.88
CA PHE A 54 4.70 -26.04 -6.69
C PHE A 54 3.73 -26.41 -7.81
N ASN A 55 2.79 -25.52 -8.15
CA ASN A 55 1.85 -25.74 -9.24
C ASN A 55 2.57 -25.97 -10.58
N ASN A 56 3.57 -25.13 -10.90
CA ASN A 56 4.34 -25.29 -12.13
C ASN A 56 5.06 -26.65 -12.19
N LEU A 57 5.72 -27.02 -11.10
CA LEU A 57 6.45 -28.29 -10.98
C LEU A 57 5.52 -29.51 -11.03
N LEU A 58 4.36 -29.47 -10.39
CA LEU A 58 3.35 -30.55 -10.45
C LEU A 58 2.82 -30.76 -11.88
N HIS A 59 2.48 -29.68 -12.58
CA HIS A 59 2.04 -29.77 -13.97
C HIS A 59 3.11 -30.45 -14.83
N ARG A 60 4.38 -30.05 -14.67
CA ARG A 60 5.51 -30.66 -15.39
C ARG A 60 5.71 -32.13 -15.05
N ALA A 61 5.63 -32.50 -13.78
CA ALA A 61 5.73 -33.88 -13.33
C ALA A 61 4.66 -34.76 -14.00
N ARG A 62 3.50 -34.19 -14.33
CA ARG A 62 2.39 -34.84 -15.05
C ARG A 62 2.49 -34.72 -16.58
N GLY A 63 3.57 -34.17 -17.13
CA GLY A 63 3.75 -33.93 -18.56
C GLY A 63 2.88 -32.80 -19.13
N ALA A 64 2.29 -31.96 -18.28
CA ALA A 64 1.44 -30.85 -18.67
C ALA A 64 2.17 -29.50 -18.60
N VAL A 65 1.77 -28.55 -19.46
CA VAL A 65 2.29 -27.18 -19.43
C VAL A 65 1.48 -26.35 -18.42
N TYR A 66 2.16 -25.77 -17.43
CA TYR A 66 1.55 -24.80 -16.54
C TYR A 66 1.36 -23.46 -17.28
N ARG A 67 0.10 -23.03 -17.44
CA ARG A 67 -0.23 -21.73 -18.05
C ARG A 67 -0.65 -20.75 -16.96
N ARG A 68 0.01 -19.60 -16.90
CA ARG A 68 -0.39 -18.48 -16.05
C ARG A 68 -1.64 -17.81 -16.61
N HIS A 69 -2.33 -17.05 -15.76
CA HIS A 69 -3.47 -16.24 -16.18
C HIS A 69 -3.09 -15.27 -17.32
N PRO A 70 -4.05 -14.91 -18.19
CA PRO A 70 -3.83 -13.96 -19.28
C PRO A 70 -3.09 -12.71 -18.81
N GLY A 71 -2.17 -12.20 -19.64
CA GLY A 71 -1.37 -11.00 -19.40
C GLY A 71 -0.19 -11.12 -18.42
N TYR A 72 0.07 -12.31 -17.88
CA TYR A 72 1.40 -12.65 -17.35
C TYR A 72 2.47 -12.58 -18.46
N VAL A 73 3.65 -12.07 -18.13
CA VAL A 73 4.83 -12.06 -19.01
C VAL A 73 5.91 -12.93 -18.36
N PRO A 74 6.54 -13.87 -19.10
CA PRO A 74 7.67 -14.64 -18.57
C PRO A 74 8.81 -13.75 -18.09
N SER A 75 9.55 -14.20 -17.09
CA SER A 75 10.68 -13.43 -16.56
C SER A 75 11.78 -13.27 -17.60
N GLU A 76 12.36 -12.07 -17.66
CA GLU A 76 13.35 -11.69 -18.65
C GLU A 76 14.69 -11.39 -17.96
N VAL A 77 15.78 -11.76 -18.61
CA VAL A 77 17.14 -11.60 -18.10
C VAL A 77 18.01 -10.99 -19.18
N ASP A 78 18.62 -9.85 -18.87
CA ASP A 78 19.65 -9.25 -19.69
C ASP A 78 21.02 -9.73 -19.21
N TYR A 79 21.87 -10.13 -20.13
CA TYR A 79 23.21 -10.62 -19.84
C TYR A 79 24.23 -10.16 -20.89
N ARG A 80 25.50 -10.17 -20.51
CA ARG A 80 26.63 -9.96 -21.40
C ARG A 80 27.22 -11.30 -21.79
N THR A 81 27.58 -11.42 -23.06
CA THR A 81 28.39 -12.53 -23.57
C THR A 81 29.87 -12.28 -23.31
N PRO A 82 30.74 -13.31 -23.34
CA PRO A 82 32.19 -13.11 -23.24
C PRO A 82 32.80 -12.23 -24.35
N ARG A 83 32.06 -12.01 -25.45
CA ARG A 83 32.44 -11.09 -26.54
C ARG A 83 31.95 -9.65 -26.31
N GLY A 84 31.33 -9.36 -25.17
CA GLY A 84 30.84 -8.04 -24.80
C GLY A 84 29.46 -7.67 -25.35
N ALA A 85 28.82 -8.51 -26.17
CA ALA A 85 27.46 -8.26 -26.66
C ALA A 85 26.43 -8.39 -25.52
N SER A 86 25.46 -7.48 -25.47
CA SER A 86 24.31 -7.53 -24.56
C SER A 86 23.11 -8.18 -25.22
N LEU A 87 22.57 -9.22 -24.57
CA LEU A 87 21.43 -10.01 -25.03
C LEU A 87 20.35 -10.07 -23.95
N SER A 88 19.12 -10.38 -24.36
CA SER A 88 17.98 -10.59 -23.47
C SER A 88 17.32 -11.93 -23.77
N ASP A 89 17.05 -12.73 -22.75
CA ASP A 89 16.37 -14.02 -22.87
C ASP A 89 15.28 -14.18 -21.81
N PHE A 90 14.23 -14.92 -22.16
CA PHE A 90 13.20 -15.31 -21.18
C PHE A 90 13.65 -16.54 -20.40
N VAL A 91 13.41 -16.58 -19.09
CA VAL A 91 13.68 -17.73 -18.22
C VAL A 91 12.40 -18.24 -17.58
N ARG A 92 12.44 -19.46 -17.03
CA ARG A 92 11.27 -20.01 -16.32
C ARG A 92 11.12 -19.29 -14.99
N ASP A 93 9.88 -19.16 -14.53
CA ASP A 93 9.50 -18.56 -13.25
C ASP A 93 10.39 -19.00 -12.09
N TYR A 94 10.55 -20.31 -11.89
CA TYR A 94 11.34 -20.84 -10.79
C TYR A 94 12.85 -20.65 -10.97
N ASP A 95 13.34 -20.41 -12.20
CA ASP A 95 14.75 -20.12 -12.45
C ASP A 95 15.16 -18.77 -11.83
N VAL A 96 14.24 -17.81 -11.77
CA VAL A 96 14.50 -16.45 -11.23
C VAL A 96 15.07 -16.49 -9.81
N ARG A 97 14.65 -17.47 -8.99
CA ARG A 97 15.19 -17.64 -7.63
C ARG A 97 16.70 -17.93 -7.63
N PHE A 98 17.23 -18.52 -8.70
CA PHE A 98 18.65 -18.81 -8.90
C PHE A 98 19.42 -17.69 -9.59
N LEU A 99 18.74 -16.64 -10.04
CA LEU A 99 19.37 -15.52 -10.75
C LEU A 99 19.54 -14.29 -9.85
N ASP A 100 18.61 -14.09 -8.92
CA ASP A 100 18.56 -12.87 -8.09
C ASP A 100 19.08 -13.09 -6.64
N ARG A 101 19.17 -14.35 -6.19
CA ARG A 101 19.37 -14.70 -4.76
C ARG A 101 20.65 -15.45 -4.44
N VAL A 102 21.56 -15.54 -5.40
CA VAL A 102 22.86 -16.22 -5.25
C VAL A 102 23.97 -15.27 -5.69
N SER A 103 25.23 -15.67 -5.48
CA SER A 103 26.35 -14.86 -5.94
C SER A 103 26.30 -14.66 -7.48
N PRO A 104 26.79 -13.54 -8.00
CA PRO A 104 26.78 -13.25 -9.44
C PRO A 104 27.35 -14.38 -10.31
N GLU A 105 28.37 -15.10 -9.83
CA GLU A 105 29.01 -16.21 -10.55
C GLU A 105 28.07 -17.42 -10.65
N LYS A 106 27.38 -17.75 -9.55
CA LYS A 106 26.40 -18.85 -9.53
C LYS A 106 25.19 -18.54 -10.41
N ALA A 107 24.72 -17.29 -10.37
CA ALA A 107 23.61 -16.83 -11.19
C ALA A 107 23.95 -16.92 -12.68
N SER A 108 25.13 -16.43 -13.07
CA SER A 108 25.62 -16.48 -14.45
C SER A 108 25.84 -17.93 -14.91
N SER A 109 26.37 -18.80 -14.04
CA SER A 109 26.53 -20.23 -14.33
C SER A 109 25.19 -20.93 -14.55
N HIS A 110 24.16 -20.62 -13.75
CA HIS A 110 22.81 -21.18 -13.92
C HIS A 110 22.18 -20.73 -15.24
N LEU A 111 22.30 -19.44 -15.57
CA LEU A 111 21.83 -18.92 -16.87
C LEU A 111 22.57 -19.60 -18.03
N ASN A 112 23.90 -19.80 -17.92
CA ASN A 112 24.70 -20.50 -18.91
C ASN A 112 24.16 -21.91 -19.17
N LEU A 113 23.86 -22.67 -18.12
CA LEU A 113 23.26 -24.01 -18.23
C LEU A 113 21.90 -23.98 -18.94
N ILE A 114 21.04 -23.01 -18.62
CA ILE A 114 19.73 -22.84 -19.28
C ILE A 114 19.90 -22.63 -20.78
N LEU A 115 20.79 -21.70 -21.17
CA LEU A 115 20.99 -21.33 -22.57
C LEU A 115 21.64 -22.47 -23.36
N LEU A 116 22.64 -23.15 -22.81
CA LEU A 116 23.26 -24.32 -23.43
C LEU A 116 22.26 -25.46 -23.63
N ALA A 117 21.44 -25.75 -22.62
CA ALA A 117 20.43 -26.81 -22.71
C ALA A 117 19.38 -26.51 -23.79
N ARG A 118 18.96 -25.25 -23.93
CA ARG A 118 18.04 -24.83 -25.01
C ARG A 118 18.64 -24.97 -26.40
N ASN A 119 19.95 -24.78 -26.52
CA ASN A 119 20.70 -25.00 -27.75
C ASN A 119 21.10 -26.48 -27.96
N GLY A 120 20.56 -27.41 -27.18
CA GLY A 120 20.73 -28.85 -27.38
C GLY A 120 22.00 -29.46 -26.78
N HIS A 121 22.73 -28.74 -25.92
CA HIS A 121 23.93 -29.30 -25.26
C HIS A 121 23.54 -30.44 -24.31
N ALA A 122 23.92 -31.67 -24.64
CA ALA A 122 23.46 -32.88 -23.95
C ALA A 122 23.75 -32.88 -22.44
N ASP A 123 24.96 -32.47 -22.04
CA ASP A 123 25.33 -32.44 -20.61
C ASP A 123 24.55 -31.39 -19.81
N ALA A 124 24.29 -30.21 -20.39
CA ALA A 124 23.50 -29.17 -19.76
C ALA A 124 22.04 -29.63 -19.58
N VAL A 125 21.47 -30.30 -20.58
CA VAL A 125 20.13 -30.91 -20.49
C VAL A 125 20.10 -31.98 -19.38
N SER A 126 21.10 -32.86 -19.34
CA SER A 126 21.22 -33.91 -18.33
C SER A 126 21.34 -33.33 -16.93
N LEU A 127 22.16 -32.29 -16.75
CA LEU A 127 22.36 -31.64 -15.46
C LEU A 127 21.10 -30.90 -14.98
N LEU A 128 20.43 -30.14 -15.85
CA LEU A 128 19.17 -29.48 -15.50
C LEU A 128 18.09 -30.50 -15.13
N LYS A 129 18.01 -31.63 -15.85
CA LYS A 129 17.07 -32.71 -15.53
C LYS A 129 17.38 -33.35 -14.18
N LYS A 130 18.65 -33.58 -13.85
CA LYS A 130 19.08 -34.06 -12.52
C LYS A 130 18.73 -33.07 -11.41
N ILE A 131 18.94 -31.77 -11.65
CA ILE A 131 18.55 -30.70 -10.72
C ILE A 131 17.03 -30.74 -10.49
N GLU A 132 16.23 -30.81 -11.56
CA GLU A 132 14.76 -30.89 -11.48
C GLU A 132 14.28 -32.15 -10.75
N GLN A 133 14.86 -33.32 -11.05
CA GLN A 133 14.55 -34.59 -10.39
C GLN A 133 14.86 -34.58 -8.89
N LYS A 134 15.89 -33.84 -8.45
CA LYS A 134 16.23 -33.71 -7.03
C LYS A 134 15.41 -32.63 -6.32
N LEU A 135 15.00 -31.58 -7.04
CA LEU A 135 14.18 -30.49 -6.48
C LEU A 135 12.73 -30.89 -6.28
N LEU A 136 12.15 -31.61 -7.24
CA LEU A 136 10.71 -31.87 -7.28
C LEU A 136 10.20 -32.65 -6.06
N PRO A 137 10.81 -33.75 -5.59
CA PRO A 137 10.34 -34.47 -4.41
C PRO A 137 10.40 -33.59 -3.16
N ASN A 138 11.54 -32.93 -2.91
CA ASN A 138 11.74 -32.09 -1.73
C ASN A 138 10.80 -30.89 -1.69
N LEU A 139 10.56 -30.24 -2.83
CA LEU A 139 9.55 -29.19 -2.92
C LEU A 139 8.17 -29.77 -2.69
N SER A 140 7.83 -30.90 -3.32
CA SER A 140 6.51 -31.52 -3.17
C SER A 140 6.21 -31.91 -1.72
N GLU A 141 7.19 -32.43 -0.98
CA GLU A 141 7.06 -32.73 0.44
C GLU A 141 6.73 -31.50 1.28
N ARG A 142 7.20 -30.30 0.92
CA ARG A 142 6.92 -29.06 1.65
C ARG A 142 5.49 -28.54 1.46
N PHE A 143 4.80 -29.00 0.42
CA PHE A 143 3.44 -28.57 0.06
C PHE A 143 2.40 -29.66 0.26
N LYS A 144 2.75 -30.79 0.90
CA LYS A 144 1.74 -31.74 1.34
C LYS A 144 0.87 -31.09 2.41
N SER A 145 -0.44 -31.27 2.28
CA SER A 145 -1.44 -30.64 3.15
C SER A 145 -1.33 -31.07 4.61
N ASP A 146 -0.75 -32.23 4.89
CA ASP A 146 -0.52 -32.75 6.23
C ASP A 146 0.61 -32.03 7.00
N ARG A 147 1.49 -31.28 6.30
CA ARG A 147 2.55 -30.46 6.93
C ARG A 147 2.13 -29.02 7.20
N LEU A 148 1.03 -28.56 6.64
CA LEU A 148 0.53 -27.21 6.86
C LEU A 148 -0.63 -27.27 7.85
N THR A 149 -0.56 -26.44 8.89
CA THR A 149 -1.67 -26.29 9.82
C THR A 149 -2.73 -25.39 9.21
N GLU A 150 -3.94 -25.90 9.06
CA GLU A 150 -5.12 -25.12 8.70
C GLU A 150 -6.25 -25.44 9.68
N ASN A 151 -6.71 -24.43 10.42
CA ASN A 151 -7.77 -24.53 11.41
C ASN A 151 -8.50 -23.16 11.51
N PRO A 152 -9.58 -23.02 12.32
CA PRO A 152 -10.31 -21.75 12.41
C PRO A 152 -9.46 -20.53 12.84
N TYR A 153 -8.34 -20.76 13.53
CA TYR A 153 -7.44 -19.72 14.06
C TYR A 153 -6.25 -19.44 13.13
N VAL A 154 -5.85 -20.41 12.31
CA VAL A 154 -4.64 -20.37 11.49
C VAL A 154 -4.97 -20.78 10.06
N ILE A 155 -4.74 -19.86 9.12
CA ILE A 155 -5.04 -20.08 7.70
C ILE A 155 -3.78 -19.82 6.87
N PRO A 156 -3.17 -20.85 6.24
CA PRO A 156 -2.04 -20.66 5.34
C PRO A 156 -2.54 -20.03 4.03
N TYR A 157 -1.71 -19.23 3.36
CA TYR A 157 -2.14 -18.57 2.11
C TYR A 157 -2.46 -19.54 0.95
N THR A 158 -2.02 -20.78 1.07
CA THR A 158 -2.29 -21.86 0.12
C THR A 158 -3.69 -22.46 0.24
N THR A 159 -4.45 -22.12 1.29
CA THR A 159 -5.82 -22.60 1.52
C THR A 159 -6.72 -22.52 0.27
N GLU A 160 -7.55 -23.55 0.11
CA GLU A 160 -8.66 -23.58 -0.84
C GLU A 160 -9.96 -23.04 -0.24
N GLY A 161 -10.03 -22.91 1.09
CA GLY A 161 -11.18 -22.44 1.84
C GLY A 161 -11.53 -20.97 1.57
N ARG A 162 -12.82 -20.63 1.62
CA ARG A 162 -13.29 -19.24 1.56
C ARG A 162 -13.69 -18.79 2.96
N PHE A 163 -13.22 -17.62 3.36
CA PHE A 163 -13.44 -17.05 4.68
C PHE A 163 -13.99 -15.64 4.52
N SER A 164 -14.86 -15.22 5.43
CA SER A 164 -15.40 -13.86 5.41
C SER A 164 -14.33 -12.85 5.83
N VAL A 165 -14.48 -11.62 5.37
CA VAL A 165 -13.64 -10.49 5.74
C VAL A 165 -13.61 -10.25 7.26
N ASP A 166 -14.66 -10.64 7.98
CA ASP A 166 -14.67 -10.55 9.46
C ASP A 166 -13.72 -11.56 10.12
N VAL A 167 -13.42 -12.69 9.46
CA VAL A 167 -12.49 -13.71 9.97
C VAL A 167 -11.05 -13.40 9.58
N ILE A 168 -10.83 -12.92 8.36
CA ILE A 168 -9.48 -12.80 7.77
C ILE A 168 -9.05 -11.38 7.43
N SER A 169 -9.84 -10.36 7.75
CA SER A 169 -9.65 -8.95 7.36
C SER A 169 -9.74 -8.68 5.86
N ASN A 170 -9.92 -7.41 5.49
CA ASN A 170 -9.92 -6.97 4.09
C ASN A 170 -8.57 -7.27 3.42
N LYS A 171 -7.47 -6.95 4.13
CA LYS A 171 -6.11 -7.19 3.62
C LYS A 171 -5.80 -8.68 3.46
N GLY A 172 -6.28 -9.54 4.36
CA GLY A 172 -6.09 -10.98 4.24
C GLY A 172 -6.88 -11.57 3.07
N GLU A 173 -8.14 -11.16 2.88
CA GLU A 173 -8.94 -11.57 1.72
C GLU A 173 -8.27 -11.17 0.40
N MET A 174 -7.88 -9.90 0.29
CA MET A 174 -7.20 -9.37 -0.88
C MET A 174 -5.90 -10.13 -1.19
N LEU A 175 -5.04 -10.40 -0.20
CA LEU A 175 -3.81 -11.16 -0.42
C LEU A 175 -4.08 -12.62 -0.85
N LEU A 176 -5.10 -13.27 -0.27
CA LEU A 176 -5.50 -14.62 -0.66
C LEU A 176 -6.00 -14.66 -2.10
N ASP A 177 -6.87 -13.72 -2.49
CA ASP A 177 -7.40 -13.64 -3.86
C ASP A 177 -6.28 -13.38 -4.89
N LEU A 178 -5.40 -12.41 -4.62
CA LEU A 178 -4.25 -12.12 -5.48
C LEU A 178 -3.32 -13.33 -5.61
N SER A 179 -3.03 -14.03 -4.52
CA SER A 179 -2.20 -15.23 -4.55
C SER A 179 -2.83 -16.35 -5.38
N ARG A 180 -4.16 -16.57 -5.26
CA ARG A 180 -4.91 -17.56 -6.06
C ARG A 180 -4.90 -17.23 -7.55
N ARG A 181 -5.01 -15.95 -7.90
CA ARG A 181 -4.89 -15.44 -9.29
C ARG A 181 -3.46 -15.41 -9.80
N GLY A 182 -2.49 -15.84 -8.99
CA GLY A 182 -1.09 -15.91 -9.36
C GLY A 182 -0.47 -14.53 -9.55
N PHE A 183 -0.78 -13.57 -8.67
CA PHE A 183 -0.01 -12.35 -8.51
C PHE A 183 1.14 -12.56 -7.51
N ALA A 184 2.13 -11.67 -7.58
CA ALA A 184 3.40 -11.76 -6.88
C ALA A 184 3.30 -11.35 -5.40
N THR A 185 2.57 -12.08 -4.57
CA THR A 185 2.49 -11.82 -3.12
C THR A 185 3.57 -12.60 -2.35
N PRO A 186 4.19 -12.03 -1.29
CA PRO A 186 5.07 -12.77 -0.39
C PRO A 186 4.31 -13.92 0.29
N ASP A 187 5.01 -14.98 0.68
CA ASP A 187 4.41 -16.08 1.47
C ASP A 187 3.90 -15.55 2.82
N PHE A 188 2.71 -15.98 3.26
CA PHE A 188 2.10 -15.56 4.52
C PHE A 188 1.21 -16.63 5.16
N SER A 189 0.98 -16.51 6.47
CA SER A 189 -0.06 -17.23 7.21
C SER A 189 -0.91 -16.21 7.97
N LEU A 190 -2.20 -16.46 8.07
CA LEU A 190 -3.15 -15.60 8.77
C LEU A 190 -3.42 -16.18 10.16
N LEU A 191 -3.19 -15.37 11.19
CA LEU A 191 -3.75 -15.57 12.52
C LEU A 191 -5.10 -14.84 12.55
N THR A 192 -6.19 -15.58 12.51
CA THR A 192 -7.54 -15.06 12.25
C THR A 192 -8.08 -14.23 13.41
N ALA A 193 -9.17 -13.52 13.15
CA ALA A 193 -9.93 -12.78 14.14
C ALA A 193 -10.40 -13.62 15.35
N PHE A 194 -10.53 -14.95 15.20
CA PHE A 194 -10.89 -15.83 16.31
C PHE A 194 -9.76 -16.00 17.32
N ALA A 195 -8.50 -15.85 16.90
CA ALA A 195 -7.35 -15.99 17.78
C ALA A 195 -7.23 -14.85 18.82
N TYR A 196 -7.92 -13.73 18.59
CA TYR A 196 -7.98 -12.62 19.54
C TYR A 196 -8.64 -13.04 20.87
N GLU A 197 -9.68 -13.88 20.83
CA GLU A 197 -10.41 -14.34 22.02
C GLU A 197 -9.74 -15.49 22.77
N LEU A 198 -8.67 -16.06 22.21
CA LEU A 198 -7.96 -17.16 22.84
C LEU A 198 -7.21 -16.70 24.10
N SER A 199 -6.98 -17.65 25.00
CA SER A 199 -6.01 -17.50 26.08
C SER A 199 -4.62 -17.12 25.52
N PRO A 200 -3.79 -16.39 26.26
CA PRO A 200 -2.41 -16.10 25.84
C PRO A 200 -1.63 -17.35 25.41
N GLU A 201 -1.80 -18.47 26.14
CA GLU A 201 -1.15 -19.74 25.84
C GLU A 201 -1.60 -20.35 24.51
N ASP A 202 -2.91 -20.38 24.23
CA ASP A 202 -3.43 -20.94 22.99
C ASP A 202 -3.17 -20.02 21.79
N ARG A 203 -3.16 -18.71 22.01
CA ARG A 203 -2.73 -17.72 21.02
C ARG A 203 -1.26 -17.93 20.64
N LYS A 204 -0.37 -18.17 21.61
CA LYS A 204 1.05 -18.51 21.34
C LYS A 204 1.17 -19.78 20.50
N LYS A 205 0.38 -20.82 20.78
CA LYS A 205 0.34 -22.05 19.94
C LYS A 205 -0.07 -21.75 18.50
N CYS A 206 -1.15 -20.99 18.30
CA CYS A 206 -1.61 -20.61 16.95
C CYS A 206 -0.58 -19.75 16.20
N ALA A 207 0.12 -18.86 16.91
CA ALA A 207 1.20 -18.06 16.34
C ALA A 207 2.40 -18.94 15.91
N LEU A 208 2.76 -19.97 16.68
CA LEU A 208 3.77 -20.96 16.30
C LEU A 208 3.35 -21.74 15.05
N GLU A 209 2.09 -22.12 14.93
CA GLU A 209 1.55 -22.78 13.73
C GLU A 209 1.63 -21.86 12.49
N CYS A 210 1.35 -20.56 12.64
CA CYS A 210 1.55 -19.58 11.57
C CYS A 210 3.02 -19.48 11.14
N ILE A 211 3.95 -19.47 12.10
CA ILE A 211 5.39 -19.44 11.82
C ILE A 211 5.79 -20.73 11.12
N HIS A 212 5.35 -21.90 11.61
CA HIS A 212 5.63 -23.20 11.01
C HIS A 212 5.17 -23.27 9.54
N ASN A 213 3.93 -22.83 9.27
CA ASN A 213 3.43 -22.70 7.90
C ASN A 213 4.35 -21.82 7.06
N LEU A 214 4.76 -20.67 7.58
CA LEU A 214 5.64 -19.75 6.87
C LEU A 214 7.04 -20.35 6.62
N GLU A 215 7.58 -21.14 7.55
CA GLU A 215 8.84 -21.85 7.38
C GLU A 215 8.74 -22.90 6.27
N CYS A 216 7.69 -23.73 6.30
CA CYS A 216 7.41 -24.73 5.25
C CYS A 216 7.26 -24.07 3.87
N LEU A 217 6.46 -23.01 3.77
CA LEU A 217 6.15 -22.32 2.51
C LEU A 217 7.35 -21.52 1.98
N SER A 218 8.02 -20.74 2.83
CA SER A 218 9.18 -19.96 2.41
C SER A 218 10.43 -20.82 2.19
N GLY A 219 10.51 -21.95 2.90
CA GLY A 219 11.69 -22.80 2.99
C GLY A 219 12.83 -22.10 3.69
N ARG A 220 12.52 -21.29 4.69
CA ARG A 220 13.47 -20.58 5.55
C ARG A 220 13.07 -20.86 6.99
N LYS A 221 14.01 -20.70 7.91
CA LYS A 221 13.77 -21.04 9.31
C LYS A 221 14.00 -19.85 10.22
N LEU A 222 13.11 -19.66 11.19
CA LEU A 222 13.25 -18.64 12.22
C LEU A 222 14.42 -19.02 13.14
N GLY A 223 15.33 -18.08 13.39
CA GLY A 223 16.52 -18.32 14.21
C GLY A 223 17.68 -19.05 13.51
N ASP A 224 17.57 -19.41 12.23
CA ASP A 224 18.65 -20.05 11.47
C ASP A 224 19.54 -19.03 10.73
N PRO A 225 20.83 -18.86 11.11
CA PRO A 225 21.73 -17.93 10.45
C PRO A 225 22.12 -18.34 9.03
N GLN A 226 22.02 -19.62 8.66
CA GLN A 226 22.36 -20.07 7.31
C GLN A 226 21.23 -19.76 6.33
N ASN A 227 19.97 -19.84 6.81
CA ASN A 227 18.80 -19.58 5.99
C ASN A 227 17.74 -18.72 6.72
N PRO A 228 18.04 -17.43 6.95
CA PRO A 228 17.26 -16.60 7.85
C PRO A 228 15.86 -16.29 7.33
N LEU A 229 14.85 -16.58 8.16
CA LEU A 229 13.48 -16.07 8.04
C LEU A 229 13.31 -14.80 8.88
N LEU A 230 13.06 -13.68 8.21
CA LEU A 230 12.59 -12.44 8.84
C LEU A 230 11.09 -12.28 8.56
N ILE A 231 10.34 -11.85 9.57
CA ILE A 231 8.87 -11.80 9.54
C ILE A 231 8.40 -10.34 9.58
N ALA A 232 7.37 -10.03 8.79
CA ALA A 232 6.52 -8.87 8.97
C ALA A 232 5.22 -9.32 9.61
N LEU A 233 4.85 -8.68 10.71
CA LEU A 233 3.54 -8.84 11.35
C LEU A 233 2.70 -7.63 10.97
N ARG A 234 1.62 -7.84 10.21
CA ARG A 234 0.72 -6.78 9.76
C ARG A 234 -0.65 -6.98 10.38
N THR A 235 -1.04 -6.08 11.26
CA THR A 235 -2.38 -6.11 11.86
C THR A 235 -3.38 -5.47 10.91
N ALA A 236 -4.50 -6.15 10.67
CA ALA A 236 -5.50 -5.73 9.70
C ALA A 236 -6.92 -5.90 10.27
N MET A 237 -7.82 -5.03 9.80
CA MET A 237 -9.22 -5.00 10.20
C MET A 237 -10.14 -5.41 9.04
N PRO A 238 -11.41 -5.76 9.32
CA PRO A 238 -12.40 -6.04 8.27
C PRO A 238 -12.58 -4.89 7.26
N GLU A 239 -12.21 -3.65 7.62
CA GLU A 239 -12.24 -2.51 6.71
C GLU A 239 -10.85 -1.89 6.54
N TYR A 240 -10.66 -1.19 5.42
CA TYR A 240 -9.38 -0.55 5.12
C TYR A 240 -9.19 0.71 5.97
N LEU A 241 -8.23 0.65 6.90
CA LEU A 241 -7.86 1.75 7.80
C LEU A 241 -6.39 2.14 7.57
N PRO A 242 -6.10 3.08 6.67
CA PRO A 242 -4.73 3.44 6.32
C PRO A 242 -3.98 4.01 7.53
N GLY A 243 -2.83 3.42 7.85
CA GLY A 243 -1.90 3.92 8.87
C GLY A 243 -2.39 3.78 10.33
N PHE A 244 -3.53 3.12 10.58
CA PHE A 244 -4.10 3.05 11.92
C PHE A 244 -3.57 1.87 12.73
N MET A 245 -3.54 0.68 12.13
CA MET A 245 -3.08 -0.52 12.83
C MET A 245 -1.55 -0.67 12.74
N PRO A 246 -0.88 -1.11 13.83
CA PRO A 246 0.56 -1.26 13.85
C PRO A 246 1.04 -2.34 12.88
N THR A 247 2.22 -2.13 12.32
CA THR A 247 2.95 -3.10 11.51
C THR A 247 4.37 -3.21 12.07
N TYR A 248 4.84 -4.45 12.26
CA TYR A 248 6.17 -4.72 12.80
C TYR A 248 7.01 -5.39 11.72
N LEU A 249 8.14 -4.79 11.36
CA LEU A 249 9.05 -5.30 10.35
C LEU A 249 10.25 -5.99 10.98
N ASN A 250 10.81 -6.96 10.25
CA ASN A 250 12.00 -7.73 10.67
C ASN A 250 11.87 -8.39 12.05
N ALA A 251 10.67 -8.84 12.43
CA ALA A 251 10.44 -9.59 13.66
C ALA A 251 11.17 -10.94 13.63
N GLY A 252 11.67 -11.36 14.79
CA GLY A 252 12.48 -12.55 14.99
C GLY A 252 14.00 -12.33 14.94
N LEU A 253 14.50 -11.09 14.92
CA LEU A 253 15.92 -10.82 14.78
C LEU A 253 16.67 -10.92 16.12
N THR A 254 17.51 -11.96 16.22
CA THR A 254 18.45 -12.20 17.32
C THR A 254 19.91 -11.97 16.88
N PRO A 255 20.85 -11.81 17.83
CA PRO A 255 22.27 -11.72 17.52
C PRO A 255 22.81 -12.86 16.65
N ASP A 256 22.31 -14.09 16.84
CA ASP A 256 22.73 -15.23 16.02
C ASP A 256 22.20 -15.14 14.59
N LEU A 257 20.89 -14.85 14.43
CA LEU A 257 20.30 -14.67 13.11
C LEU A 257 20.98 -13.53 12.34
N GLN A 258 21.36 -12.46 13.05
CA GLN A 258 22.04 -11.29 12.49
C GLN A 258 23.37 -11.66 11.80
N LYS A 259 24.12 -12.64 12.31
CA LYS A 259 25.39 -13.10 11.69
C LYS A 259 25.19 -13.64 10.27
N GLY A 260 23.98 -14.13 9.96
CA GLY A 260 23.61 -14.65 8.65
C GLY A 260 23.19 -13.60 7.62
N LEU A 261 22.84 -12.39 8.06
CA LEU A 261 22.28 -11.36 7.19
C LEU A 261 23.28 -10.81 6.16
N PRO A 262 24.57 -10.55 6.47
CA PRO A 262 25.50 -9.98 5.49
C PRO A 262 25.71 -10.85 4.26
N ALA A 263 25.80 -12.17 4.42
CA ALA A 263 25.95 -13.10 3.31
C ALA A 263 24.75 -13.06 2.33
N ARG A 264 23.57 -12.64 2.82
CA ARG A 264 22.33 -12.64 2.05
C ARG A 264 21.93 -11.26 1.52
N TYR A 265 22.12 -10.22 2.32
CA TYR A 265 21.63 -8.87 2.03
C TYR A 265 22.77 -7.85 1.88
N GLY A 266 24.00 -8.20 2.25
CA GLY A 266 25.13 -7.27 2.35
C GLY A 266 25.24 -6.62 3.74
N GLU A 267 26.43 -6.12 4.07
CA GLU A 267 26.75 -5.52 5.38
C GLU A 267 25.88 -4.29 5.68
N GLU A 268 25.77 -3.35 4.73
CA GLU A 268 24.98 -2.14 4.94
C GLU A 268 23.49 -2.44 5.17
N ALA A 269 22.94 -3.36 4.39
CA ALA A 269 21.56 -3.78 4.53
C ALA A 269 21.32 -4.49 5.86
N SER A 270 22.28 -5.32 6.30
CA SER A 270 22.26 -5.96 7.62
C SER A 270 22.21 -4.94 8.75
N ALA A 271 23.02 -3.87 8.68
CA ALA A 271 22.99 -2.78 9.64
C ALA A 271 21.63 -2.05 9.68
N ARG A 272 21.03 -1.76 8.52
CA ARG A 272 19.70 -1.14 8.39
C ARG A 272 18.59 -2.06 8.93
N ILE A 273 18.64 -3.36 8.64
CA ILE A 273 17.70 -4.37 9.16
C ILE A 273 17.77 -4.41 10.69
N ARG A 274 18.99 -4.43 11.26
CA ARG A 274 19.19 -4.40 12.71
C ARG A 274 18.58 -3.15 13.33
N LEU A 275 18.90 -1.97 12.80
CA LEU A 275 18.36 -0.71 13.32
C LEU A 275 16.83 -0.69 13.27
N ASN A 276 16.22 -1.08 12.14
CA ASN A 276 14.75 -1.11 12.02
C ASN A 276 14.10 -2.07 13.02
N ASN A 277 14.67 -3.25 13.27
CA ASN A 277 14.15 -4.16 14.30
C ASN A 277 14.23 -3.52 15.70
N ARG A 278 15.37 -2.93 16.08
CA ARG A 278 15.54 -2.34 17.42
C ARG A 278 14.67 -1.09 17.63
N LYS A 279 14.51 -0.28 16.58
CA LYS A 279 13.54 0.83 16.53
C LYS A 279 12.13 0.32 16.82
N THR A 280 11.66 -0.64 16.01
CA THR A 280 10.30 -1.22 16.13
C THR A 280 10.06 -1.82 17.52
N LEU A 281 11.07 -2.51 18.07
CA LEU A 281 10.98 -3.13 19.38
C LEU A 281 10.90 -2.10 20.50
N LEU A 282 11.79 -1.10 20.50
CA LEU A 282 11.81 -0.07 21.52
C LEU A 282 10.57 0.83 21.45
N GLU A 283 10.09 1.15 20.26
CA GLU A 283 8.87 1.94 20.04
C GLU A 283 7.64 1.23 20.62
N ALA A 284 7.52 -0.08 20.45
CA ALA A 284 6.45 -0.87 21.06
C ALA A 284 6.63 -1.12 22.57
N LEU A 285 7.88 -1.27 23.04
CA LEU A 285 8.17 -1.57 24.45
C LEU A 285 8.06 -0.34 25.36
N SER A 286 8.57 0.80 24.88
CA SER A 286 8.59 2.05 25.63
C SER A 286 8.63 3.24 24.67
N PRO A 287 7.47 3.76 24.23
CA PRO A 287 7.38 4.93 23.37
C PRO A 287 8.14 6.15 23.92
N ASP A 288 8.16 6.33 25.25
CA ASP A 288 8.84 7.43 25.92
C ASP A 288 10.36 7.36 25.81
N GLU A 289 10.94 6.17 25.99
CA GLU A 289 12.37 5.96 25.77
C GLU A 289 12.72 6.07 24.29
N TYR A 290 11.86 5.55 23.41
CA TYR A 290 12.04 5.64 21.95
C TYR A 290 12.10 7.10 21.46
N ARG A 291 11.26 8.00 21.97
CA ARG A 291 11.26 9.43 21.61
C ARG A 291 12.63 10.11 21.76
N ARG A 292 13.49 9.62 22.65
CA ARG A 292 14.87 10.14 22.84
C ARG A 292 15.80 9.83 21.66
N PHE A 293 15.43 8.89 20.79
CA PHE A 293 16.20 8.46 19.64
C PHE A 293 15.68 9.02 18.32
N GLU A 294 14.45 9.54 18.27
CA GLU A 294 13.81 10.01 17.03
C GLU A 294 14.64 11.06 16.29
N SER A 295 15.23 12.01 17.01
CA SER A 295 16.07 13.06 16.40
C SER A 295 17.35 12.54 15.74
N GLY A 296 17.81 11.34 16.13
CA GLY A 296 18.99 10.69 15.54
C GLY A 296 18.66 9.75 14.38
N MET A 297 17.37 9.54 14.07
CA MET A 297 16.95 8.64 13.00
C MET A 297 17.00 9.34 11.63
N SER A 298 17.60 8.67 10.65
CA SER A 298 17.56 9.10 9.26
C SER A 298 17.57 7.89 8.33
N PRO A 299 16.81 7.90 7.22
CA PRO A 299 16.87 6.82 6.23
C PRO A 299 18.25 6.67 5.56
N ARG A 300 19.11 7.70 5.65
CA ARG A 300 20.42 7.75 4.97
C ARG A 300 21.61 7.65 5.91
N LEU A 301 21.44 7.08 7.11
CA LEU A 301 22.55 6.85 8.04
C LEU A 301 23.62 5.95 7.42
N SER A 302 24.89 6.22 7.76
CA SER A 302 26.01 5.35 7.40
C SER A 302 25.89 3.99 8.12
N SER A 303 26.55 2.95 7.62
CA SER A 303 26.54 1.64 8.29
C SER A 303 27.03 1.72 9.75
N GLN A 304 28.05 2.55 10.00
CA GLN A 304 28.59 2.77 11.34
C GLN A 304 27.58 3.45 12.26
N ASP A 305 26.88 4.48 11.77
CA ASP A 305 25.88 5.19 12.56
C ASP A 305 24.66 4.30 12.85
N ASN A 306 24.24 3.49 11.87
CA ASN A 306 23.20 2.48 12.06
C ASN A 306 23.58 1.51 13.21
N HIS A 307 24.83 1.02 13.23
CA HIS A 307 25.30 0.15 14.31
C HIS A 307 25.37 0.86 15.66
N THR A 308 25.91 2.07 15.71
CA THR A 308 26.00 2.85 16.95
C THR A 308 24.62 3.13 17.53
N LEU A 309 23.65 3.54 16.69
CA LEU A 309 22.30 3.83 17.13
C LEU A 309 21.56 2.56 17.58
N ALA A 310 21.66 1.47 16.82
CA ALA A 310 21.08 0.19 17.18
C ALA A 310 21.64 -0.33 18.52
N ALA A 311 22.95 -0.22 18.76
CA ALA A 311 23.58 -0.63 20.01
C ALA A 311 23.09 0.18 21.21
N ARG A 312 22.85 1.49 21.04
CA ARG A 312 22.27 2.33 22.10
C ARG A 312 20.83 1.93 22.42
N MET A 313 20.00 1.66 21.41
CA MET A 313 18.64 1.14 21.61
C MET A 313 18.67 -0.23 22.30
N GLU A 314 19.57 -1.13 21.90
CA GLU A 314 19.76 -2.44 22.53
C GLU A 314 20.13 -2.34 24.00
N SER A 315 20.96 -1.37 24.40
CA SER A 315 21.28 -1.16 25.82
C SER A 315 20.05 -0.81 26.65
N VAL A 316 19.09 -0.05 26.08
CA VAL A 316 17.84 0.28 26.76
C VAL A 316 16.93 -0.94 26.81
N ILE A 317 16.76 -1.63 25.68
CA ILE A 317 15.95 -2.85 25.59
C ILE A 317 16.47 -3.91 26.56
N ARG A 318 17.78 -4.16 26.62
CA ARG A 318 18.38 -5.17 27.50
C ARG A 318 18.12 -4.88 28.99
N ARG A 319 17.95 -3.61 29.37
CA ARG A 319 17.58 -3.21 30.74
C ARG A 319 16.09 -3.44 31.03
N LEU A 320 15.23 -3.28 30.03
CA LEU A 320 13.78 -3.35 30.18
C LEU A 320 13.21 -4.77 29.98
N ALA A 321 13.67 -5.46 28.95
CA ALA A 321 13.17 -6.77 28.49
C ALA A 321 14.26 -7.49 27.64
N PRO A 322 15.32 -8.05 28.25
CA PRO A 322 16.43 -8.69 27.54
C PRO A 322 15.99 -9.88 26.66
N GLU A 323 14.97 -10.62 27.07
CA GLU A 323 14.40 -11.76 26.35
C GLU A 323 13.96 -11.40 24.92
N LEU A 324 13.58 -10.14 24.67
CA LEU A 324 13.17 -9.65 23.36
C LEU A 324 14.35 -9.50 22.37
N LEU A 325 15.59 -9.49 22.86
CA LEU A 325 16.80 -9.51 22.04
C LEU A 325 17.28 -10.94 21.76
N ASP A 326 17.07 -11.85 22.70
CA ASP A 326 17.70 -13.17 22.71
C ASP A 326 16.79 -14.27 22.14
N SER A 327 15.47 -14.12 22.23
CA SER A 327 14.50 -15.10 21.72
C SER A 327 13.69 -14.56 20.54
N PRO A 328 13.71 -15.22 19.37
CA PRO A 328 12.92 -14.77 18.22
C PRO A 328 11.41 -14.97 18.47
N LEU A 329 11.04 -15.98 19.29
CA LEU A 329 9.65 -16.28 19.61
C LEU A 329 9.07 -15.29 20.61
N GLU A 330 9.80 -14.96 21.69
CA GLU A 330 9.34 -13.95 22.65
C GLU A 330 9.16 -12.60 21.97
N GLN A 331 10.05 -12.24 21.05
CA GLN A 331 9.90 -11.03 20.25
C GLN A 331 8.61 -11.02 19.41
N ILE A 332 8.25 -12.14 18.77
CA ILE A 332 7.02 -12.23 17.96
C ILE A 332 5.78 -12.20 18.85
N PHE A 333 5.77 -12.94 19.96
CA PHE A 333 4.65 -12.95 20.90
C PHE A 333 4.41 -11.57 21.51
N PHE A 334 5.50 -10.87 21.88
CA PHE A 334 5.44 -9.48 22.34
C PHE A 334 4.74 -8.56 21.32
N PHE A 335 5.08 -8.65 20.04
CA PHE A 335 4.43 -7.82 19.01
C PHE A 335 2.97 -8.18 18.77
N ILE A 336 2.60 -9.46 18.88
CA ILE A 336 1.20 -9.91 18.78
C ILE A 336 0.39 -9.36 19.95
N ASP A 337 0.90 -9.48 21.18
CA ASP A 337 0.21 -8.98 22.37
C ASP A 337 0.15 -7.44 22.37
N HIS A 338 1.20 -6.76 21.90
CA HIS A 338 1.19 -5.31 21.69
C HIS A 338 0.14 -4.91 20.62
N ALA A 339 0.00 -5.67 19.53
CA ALA A 339 -1.02 -5.39 18.51
C ALA A 339 -2.45 -5.47 19.06
N TYR A 340 -2.74 -6.48 19.88
CA TYR A 340 -4.05 -6.63 20.50
C TYR A 340 -4.29 -5.60 21.61
N SER A 341 -3.29 -5.27 22.42
CA SER A 341 -3.38 -4.18 23.41
C SER A 341 -3.59 -2.82 22.74
N TYR A 342 -2.94 -2.57 21.59
CA TYR A 342 -3.16 -1.38 20.78
C TYR A 342 -4.59 -1.33 20.25
N TYR A 343 -5.10 -2.46 19.75
CA TYR A 343 -6.49 -2.60 19.33
C TYR A 343 -7.47 -2.26 20.47
N ASP A 344 -7.26 -2.83 21.66
CA ASP A 344 -8.13 -2.63 22.83
C ASP A 344 -8.17 -1.16 23.28
N SER A 345 -7.00 -0.53 23.36
CA SER A 345 -6.87 0.89 23.73
C SER A 345 -7.48 1.85 22.70
N HIS A 346 -7.67 1.40 21.46
CA HIS A 346 -8.24 2.18 20.35
C HIS A 346 -9.60 1.64 19.88
N PHE A 347 -10.22 0.74 20.63
CA PHE A 347 -11.44 0.04 20.24
C PHE A 347 -12.57 0.99 19.86
N ASP A 348 -12.80 2.02 20.69
CA ASP A 348 -13.84 3.02 20.43
C ASP A 348 -13.56 3.81 19.14
N ALA A 349 -12.30 4.15 18.89
CA ALA A 349 -11.92 4.83 17.68
C ALA A 349 -12.19 3.91 16.47
N LEU A 350 -11.74 2.66 16.52
CA LEU A 350 -11.94 1.65 15.48
C LEU A 350 -13.41 1.37 15.18
N ARG A 351 -14.24 1.22 16.20
CA ARG A 351 -15.70 1.08 16.09
C ARG A 351 -16.30 2.26 15.34
N ASN A 352 -15.90 3.49 15.69
CA ASN A 352 -16.33 4.70 14.99
C ASN A 352 -15.78 4.79 13.56
N PHE A 353 -14.55 4.31 13.32
CA PHE A 353 -13.93 4.30 11.99
C PHE A 353 -14.67 3.35 11.04
N MET A 354 -15.05 2.16 11.51
CA MET A 354 -15.71 1.14 10.68
C MET A 354 -17.24 1.26 10.66
N GLY A 355 -17.83 2.02 11.58
CA GLY A 355 -19.28 2.09 11.71
C GLY A 355 -19.92 0.74 12.09
N ARG A 356 -19.19 -0.11 12.83
CA ARG A 356 -19.62 -1.44 13.29
C ARG A 356 -19.29 -1.63 14.76
N ASP A 357 -20.23 -2.21 15.51
CA ASP A 357 -20.06 -2.47 16.95
C ASP A 357 -19.13 -3.64 17.27
N ILE A 358 -19.11 -4.68 16.42
CA ILE A 358 -18.27 -5.87 16.60
C ILE A 358 -17.34 -6.00 15.40
N HIS A 359 -16.05 -6.01 15.70
CA HIS A 359 -14.95 -6.29 14.78
C HIS A 359 -13.79 -6.84 15.60
N ARG A 360 -12.83 -7.52 14.96
CA ARG A 360 -11.64 -8.07 15.63
C ARG A 360 -10.45 -8.00 14.68
N PRO A 361 -9.23 -7.82 15.20
CA PRO A 361 -8.03 -7.76 14.38
C PRO A 361 -7.62 -9.16 13.87
N THR A 362 -7.15 -9.21 12.63
CA THR A 362 -6.39 -10.34 12.07
C THR A 362 -4.91 -9.95 12.04
N ILE A 363 -4.01 -10.88 12.33
CA ILE A 363 -2.56 -10.66 12.18
C ILE A 363 -2.05 -11.48 10.99
N ILE A 364 -1.49 -10.79 10.00
CA ILE A 364 -0.87 -11.41 8.84
C ILE A 364 0.62 -11.63 9.14
N VAL A 365 1.02 -12.88 9.31
CA VAL A 365 2.40 -13.31 9.53
C VAL A 365 3.04 -13.55 8.16
N GLN A 366 3.84 -12.60 7.68
CA GLN A 366 4.30 -12.56 6.29
C GLN A 366 5.82 -12.57 6.18
N ARG A 367 6.36 -13.26 5.17
CA ARG A 367 7.80 -13.24 4.88
C ARG A 367 8.26 -11.83 4.50
N MET A 368 9.36 -11.36 5.08
CA MET A 368 9.95 -10.06 4.71
C MET A 368 10.44 -10.03 3.26
N VAL A 369 10.22 -8.90 2.62
CA VAL A 369 10.84 -8.50 1.35
C VAL A 369 11.63 -7.23 1.64
N CYS A 370 12.96 -7.30 1.50
CA CYS A 370 13.86 -6.24 1.95
C CYS A 370 14.25 -5.34 0.78
N SER A 371 13.79 -4.09 0.76
CA SER A 371 14.22 -3.06 -0.20
C SER A 371 15.51 -2.35 0.18
N VAL A 372 15.99 -2.50 1.42
CA VAL A 372 17.17 -1.78 1.95
C VAL A 372 18.52 -2.34 1.49
N ILE A 373 18.51 -3.21 0.47
CA ILE A 373 19.67 -3.98 -0.02
C ILE A 373 20.64 -3.08 -0.78
N ASP A 374 20.14 -2.39 -1.81
CA ASP A 374 20.93 -1.59 -2.74
C ASP A 374 20.06 -0.57 -3.48
N ASP A 375 20.67 0.27 -4.32
CA ASP A 375 19.98 1.31 -5.09
C ASP A 375 19.06 0.75 -6.18
N ARG A 376 19.22 -0.53 -6.54
CA ARG A 376 18.32 -1.26 -7.45
C ARG A 376 17.10 -1.83 -6.74
N SER A 377 17.00 -1.60 -5.43
CA SER A 377 15.92 -2.06 -4.57
C SER A 377 15.19 -0.86 -3.96
N TYR A 378 13.87 -0.87 -4.00
CA TYR A 378 13.03 0.26 -3.62
C TYR A 378 11.65 -0.20 -3.14
N ALA A 379 11.11 0.56 -2.20
CA ALA A 379 9.70 0.47 -1.83
C ALA A 379 8.93 1.54 -2.61
N GLY A 380 7.69 1.25 -2.97
CA GLY A 380 6.90 2.21 -3.73
C GLY A 380 5.41 1.96 -3.72
N VAL A 381 4.71 2.98 -4.21
CA VAL A 381 3.28 3.00 -4.46
C VAL A 381 3.07 3.25 -5.95
N LEU A 382 2.49 2.28 -6.65
CA LEU A 382 2.21 2.34 -8.09
C LEU A 382 0.73 2.61 -8.31
N TYR A 383 0.42 3.74 -8.93
CA TYR A 383 -0.93 4.08 -9.35
C TYR A 383 -1.13 3.65 -10.79
N SER A 384 -2.21 2.90 -11.03
CA SER A 384 -2.66 2.54 -12.39
C SER A 384 -2.92 3.75 -13.27
N ARG A 385 -3.37 4.86 -12.65
CA ARG A 385 -3.68 6.13 -13.29
C ARG A 385 -3.04 7.26 -12.51
N HIS A 386 -2.43 8.22 -13.18
CA HIS A 386 -1.85 9.38 -12.50
C HIS A 386 -2.89 10.08 -11.59
N PRO A 387 -2.58 10.30 -10.29
CA PRO A 387 -3.49 10.93 -9.31
C PRO A 387 -4.18 12.23 -9.73
N ARG A 388 -3.58 12.96 -10.67
CA ARG A 388 -4.04 14.27 -11.13
C ARG A 388 -4.56 14.27 -12.55
N LYS A 389 -3.91 13.54 -13.44
CA LYS A 389 -4.26 13.51 -14.87
C LYS A 389 -5.26 12.41 -15.22
N GLY A 390 -5.40 11.38 -14.37
CA GLY A 390 -6.29 10.24 -14.62
C GLY A 390 -5.86 9.32 -15.77
N ARG A 391 -4.64 9.49 -16.30
CA ARG A 391 -4.07 8.73 -17.42
C ARG A 391 -2.61 8.40 -17.14
N GLY A 392 -2.11 7.33 -17.77
CA GLY A 392 -0.74 6.82 -17.60
C GLY A 392 -0.46 6.31 -16.18
N VAL A 393 0.63 5.56 -16.02
CA VAL A 393 1.04 4.99 -14.73
C VAL A 393 1.85 6.02 -13.96
N TYR A 394 1.67 6.10 -12.65
CA TYR A 394 2.42 7.02 -11.81
C TYR A 394 3.02 6.26 -10.63
N LEU A 395 4.32 6.44 -10.42
CA LEU A 395 5.08 5.77 -9.38
C LEU A 395 5.53 6.81 -8.35
N GLN A 396 5.29 6.52 -7.08
CA GLN A 396 5.99 7.16 -5.96
C GLN A 396 6.88 6.11 -5.30
N TYR A 397 8.15 6.44 -5.06
CA TYR A 397 9.09 5.46 -4.53
C TYR A 397 10.20 6.10 -3.70
N ALA A 398 10.93 5.23 -3.02
CA ALA A 398 12.20 5.57 -2.39
C ALA A 398 13.15 4.36 -2.44
N ARG A 399 14.41 4.62 -2.80
CA ARG A 399 15.47 3.60 -2.89
C ARG A 399 16.01 3.27 -1.51
N THR A 400 16.29 1.98 -1.30
CA THR A 400 17.05 1.54 -0.13
C THR A 400 16.39 1.89 1.21
N VAL A 401 15.07 2.00 1.24
CA VAL A 401 14.26 2.26 2.45
C VAL A 401 13.11 1.26 2.57
N TYR A 402 12.55 1.12 3.77
CA TYR A 402 11.32 0.37 3.98
C TYR A 402 10.09 1.20 3.59
N GLY A 403 9.00 0.52 3.22
CA GLY A 403 7.74 1.18 2.87
C GLY A 403 7.14 2.02 4.01
N GLU A 404 7.44 1.72 5.27
CA GLU A 404 6.97 2.49 6.43
C GLU A 404 7.41 3.97 6.38
N GLU A 405 8.63 4.25 5.91
CA GLU A 405 9.18 5.61 5.83
C GLU A 405 8.47 6.45 4.75
N LEU A 406 7.97 5.77 3.70
CA LEU A 406 7.16 6.38 2.64
C LEU A 406 5.76 6.75 3.14
N MET A 407 5.16 5.86 3.94
CA MET A 407 3.78 5.99 4.43
C MET A 407 3.66 6.96 5.61
N THR A 408 4.68 7.03 6.47
CA THR A 408 4.73 7.96 7.62
C THR A 408 5.10 9.38 7.24
N GLY A 409 5.54 9.63 6.00
CA GLY A 409 5.90 10.98 5.53
C GLY A 409 7.19 11.54 6.12
N ARG A 410 7.97 10.74 6.86
CA ARG A 410 9.29 11.10 7.41
C ARG A 410 10.30 11.44 6.32
N MET A 411 10.06 10.98 5.09
CA MET A 411 10.83 11.36 3.92
C MET A 411 9.94 11.78 2.76
N ARG A 412 10.45 12.68 1.92
CA ARG A 412 9.80 13.05 0.68
C ARG A 412 10.01 11.95 -0.37
N PRO A 413 8.95 11.34 -0.93
CA PRO A 413 9.09 10.39 -2.05
C PRO A 413 9.66 11.05 -3.30
N GLU A 414 10.39 10.26 -4.08
CA GLU A 414 10.59 10.54 -5.50
C GLU A 414 9.36 10.10 -6.28
N ASP A 415 9.09 10.75 -7.42
CA ASP A 415 7.98 10.38 -8.29
C ASP A 415 8.37 10.34 -9.77
N VAL A 416 7.69 9.45 -10.51
CA VAL A 416 7.84 9.34 -11.96
C VAL A 416 6.48 9.10 -12.58
N PHE A 417 6.21 9.82 -13.66
CA PHE A 417 5.02 9.64 -14.48
C PHE A 417 5.41 8.96 -15.79
N PHE A 418 4.83 7.78 -16.02
CA PHE A 418 5.06 6.98 -17.21
C PHE A 418 3.86 7.05 -18.16
N GLN A 419 4.11 7.41 -19.42
CA GLN A 419 3.08 7.33 -20.47
C GLN A 419 3.05 5.96 -21.13
N ASP A 420 4.22 5.33 -21.26
CA ASP A 420 4.39 4.04 -21.90
C ASP A 420 5.23 3.08 -21.05
N GLN A 421 5.02 1.77 -21.25
CA GLN A 421 5.77 0.72 -20.55
C GLN A 421 7.28 0.86 -20.74
N SER A 422 7.75 1.21 -21.95
CA SER A 422 9.17 1.28 -22.31
C SER A 422 9.96 2.27 -21.46
N GLU A 423 9.34 3.36 -20.99
CA GLU A 423 9.96 4.38 -20.13
C GLU A 423 10.43 3.81 -18.78
N SER A 424 9.83 2.71 -18.31
CA SER A 424 10.21 2.05 -17.05
C SER A 424 11.29 0.98 -17.18
N ARG A 425 11.68 0.59 -18.41
CA ARG A 425 12.47 -0.63 -18.67
C ARG A 425 13.84 -0.69 -18.00
N HIS A 426 14.55 0.44 -17.98
CA HIS A 426 15.93 0.53 -17.50
C HIS A 426 15.98 0.89 -16.02
N ASP A 427 15.31 1.97 -15.61
CA ASP A 427 15.40 2.50 -14.25
C ASP A 427 14.47 1.80 -13.26
N PHE A 428 13.37 1.21 -13.74
CA PHE A 428 12.35 0.54 -12.92
C PHE A 428 11.98 -0.86 -13.47
N PRO A 429 12.95 -1.78 -13.59
CA PRO A 429 12.79 -3.09 -14.22
C PRO A 429 11.66 -3.94 -13.62
N ALA A 430 11.43 -3.82 -12.31
CA ALA A 430 10.31 -4.47 -11.63
C ALA A 430 8.95 -3.93 -12.10
N VAL A 431 8.82 -2.60 -12.23
CA VAL A 431 7.59 -1.94 -12.71
C VAL A 431 7.36 -2.26 -14.18
N TYR A 432 8.41 -2.25 -15.00
CA TYR A 432 8.33 -2.66 -16.40
C TYR A 432 7.73 -4.05 -16.55
N HIS A 433 8.21 -5.01 -15.77
CA HIS A 433 7.71 -6.39 -15.84
C HIS A 433 6.26 -6.50 -15.37
N PHE A 434 5.91 -5.80 -14.29
CA PHE A 434 4.57 -5.82 -13.71
C PHE A 434 3.53 -5.00 -14.52
N TRP A 435 3.95 -4.15 -15.44
CA TRP A 435 3.09 -3.17 -16.12
C TRP A 435 1.77 -3.76 -16.66
N ARG A 436 1.82 -4.90 -17.36
CA ARG A 436 0.61 -5.52 -17.95
C ARG A 436 -0.38 -6.05 -16.91
N ARG A 437 0.09 -6.33 -15.68
CA ARG A 437 -0.73 -6.75 -14.55
C ARG A 437 -1.58 -5.61 -13.99
N VAL A 438 -1.15 -4.36 -14.17
CA VAL A 438 -1.86 -3.18 -13.67
C VAL A 438 -3.28 -3.11 -14.25
N SER A 439 -3.44 -3.33 -15.56
CA SER A 439 -4.77 -3.33 -16.20
C SER A 439 -5.66 -4.47 -15.72
N GLN A 440 -5.09 -5.61 -15.33
CA GLN A 440 -5.86 -6.72 -14.74
C GLN A 440 -6.36 -6.36 -13.36
N LEU A 441 -5.56 -5.64 -12.58
CA LEU A 441 -6.00 -5.14 -11.29
C LEU A 441 -7.14 -4.14 -11.45
N GLU A 442 -7.11 -3.26 -12.46
CA GLU A 442 -8.25 -2.37 -12.73
C GLU A 442 -9.55 -3.14 -13.03
N GLU A 443 -9.45 -4.29 -13.70
CA GLU A 443 -10.58 -5.17 -14.00
C GLU A 443 -11.05 -5.94 -12.75
N ILE A 444 -10.13 -6.45 -11.93
CA ILE A 444 -10.45 -7.19 -10.70
C ILE A 444 -11.13 -6.28 -9.66
N PHE A 445 -10.64 -5.05 -9.51
CA PHE A 445 -11.17 -4.07 -8.54
C PHE A 445 -12.21 -3.11 -9.15
N GLU A 446 -12.53 -3.31 -10.43
CA GLU A 446 -13.49 -2.52 -11.21
C GLU A 446 -13.26 -1.00 -11.05
N GLY A 447 -12.02 -0.52 -11.17
CA GLY A 447 -11.68 0.88 -10.95
C GLY A 447 -10.19 1.16 -10.94
N PRO A 448 -9.77 2.44 -10.85
CA PRO A 448 -8.36 2.78 -10.72
C PRO A 448 -7.81 2.22 -9.41
N VAL A 449 -6.67 1.54 -9.48
CA VAL A 449 -6.00 0.91 -8.34
C VAL A 449 -4.68 1.61 -7.99
N MET A 450 -4.34 1.49 -6.71
CA MET A 450 -3.06 1.84 -6.12
C MET A 450 -2.44 0.56 -5.54
N VAL A 451 -1.19 0.28 -5.89
CA VAL A 451 -0.47 -0.94 -5.49
C VAL A 451 0.72 -0.55 -4.61
N GLU A 452 0.70 -0.96 -3.36
CA GLU A 452 1.87 -0.91 -2.48
C GLU A 452 2.75 -2.13 -2.80
N PHE A 453 4.03 -1.88 -3.11
CA PHE A 453 4.92 -2.93 -3.55
C PHE A 453 6.36 -2.71 -3.09
N THR A 454 7.15 -3.78 -3.22
CA THR A 454 8.60 -3.72 -3.09
C THR A 454 9.24 -4.28 -4.35
N GLY A 455 10.09 -3.47 -4.98
CA GLY A 455 10.98 -3.88 -6.06
C GLY A 455 12.33 -4.26 -5.46
N VAL A 456 12.77 -5.49 -5.67
CA VAL A 456 14.11 -5.95 -5.24
C VAL A 456 14.85 -6.41 -6.48
N ARG A 457 15.90 -5.68 -6.88
CA ARG A 457 16.76 -6.04 -8.02
C ARG A 457 16.00 -6.40 -9.30
N GLY A 458 14.90 -5.69 -9.56
CA GLY A 458 14.04 -5.92 -10.73
C GLY A 458 12.96 -7.00 -10.57
N THR A 459 12.83 -7.59 -9.38
CA THR A 459 11.73 -8.47 -8.99
C THR A 459 10.61 -7.67 -8.29
N PHE A 460 9.41 -7.65 -8.86
CA PHE A 460 8.23 -6.96 -8.31
C PHE A 460 7.47 -7.82 -7.30
N THR A 461 7.13 -7.27 -6.13
CA THR A 461 6.35 -7.97 -5.10
C THR A 461 5.21 -7.10 -4.57
N ILE A 462 3.95 -7.54 -4.69
CA ILE A 462 2.77 -6.85 -4.18
C ILE A 462 2.66 -7.07 -2.66
N LEU A 463 2.53 -5.98 -1.91
CA LEU A 463 2.23 -6.02 -0.48
C LEU A 463 0.77 -5.69 -0.19
N GLN A 464 0.18 -4.80 -0.98
CA GLN A 464 -1.23 -4.43 -0.88
C GLN A 464 -1.74 -3.79 -2.19
N VAL A 465 -3.04 -3.93 -2.45
CA VAL A 465 -3.76 -3.22 -3.51
C VAL A 465 -4.98 -2.56 -2.90
N ASN A 466 -5.15 -1.27 -3.17
CA ASN A 466 -6.32 -0.51 -2.75
C ASN A 466 -6.95 0.17 -3.96
N GLN A 467 -8.22 0.55 -3.83
CA GLN A 467 -8.80 1.50 -4.77
C GLN A 467 -8.04 2.83 -4.67
N ALA A 468 -7.67 3.41 -5.80
CA ALA A 468 -6.89 4.64 -5.81
C ALA A 468 -7.75 5.86 -5.48
N GLU A 469 -7.31 6.63 -4.50
CA GLU A 469 -7.83 7.97 -4.24
C GLU A 469 -7.15 8.96 -5.19
N LEU A 470 -7.93 9.63 -6.05
CA LEU A 470 -7.45 10.55 -7.07
C LEU A 470 -8.11 11.92 -6.89
N SER A 471 -7.50 12.98 -7.41
CA SER A 471 -8.15 14.30 -7.50
C SER A 471 -9.41 14.23 -8.37
N GLY A 472 -10.32 15.20 -8.25
CA GLY A 472 -11.58 15.23 -9.01
C GLY A 472 -11.39 15.06 -10.52
N ALA A 473 -10.48 15.83 -11.12
CA ALA A 473 -10.15 15.70 -12.55
C ALA A 473 -9.51 14.35 -12.88
N GLY A 474 -8.64 13.84 -12.01
CA GLY A 474 -7.99 12.55 -12.17
C GLY A 474 -8.98 11.38 -12.10
N MET A 475 -9.87 11.40 -11.11
CA MET A 475 -10.91 10.40 -10.90
C MET A 475 -11.90 10.39 -12.07
N LEU A 476 -12.43 11.56 -12.46
CA LEU A 476 -13.35 11.68 -13.58
C LEU A 476 -12.71 11.16 -14.88
N THR A 477 -11.46 11.54 -15.16
CA THR A 477 -10.76 11.10 -16.38
C THR A 477 -10.51 9.59 -16.37
N ALA A 478 -9.99 9.04 -15.27
CA ALA A 478 -9.69 7.62 -15.14
C ALA A 478 -10.94 6.74 -15.25
N VAL A 479 -11.99 7.08 -14.50
CA VAL A 479 -13.23 6.29 -14.45
C VAL A 479 -13.97 6.35 -15.79
N MET A 480 -14.03 7.53 -16.42
CA MET A 480 -14.69 7.65 -17.72
C MET A 480 -13.90 6.95 -18.84
N ASP A 481 -12.57 6.90 -18.76
CA ASP A 481 -11.75 6.08 -19.66
C ASP A 481 -12.08 4.58 -19.50
N LEU A 482 -12.14 4.07 -18.26
CA LEU A 482 -12.53 2.69 -18.00
C LEU A 482 -13.94 2.37 -18.51
N PHE A 483 -14.89 3.29 -18.34
CA PHE A 483 -16.27 3.14 -18.82
C PHE A 483 -16.35 3.10 -20.35
N ARG A 484 -15.69 4.05 -21.05
CA ARG A 484 -15.68 4.08 -22.52
C ARG A 484 -15.03 2.84 -23.13
N ASN A 485 -14.04 2.27 -22.44
CA ASN A 485 -13.40 1.03 -22.83
C ASN A 485 -14.19 -0.23 -22.42
N GLY A 486 -15.41 -0.09 -21.89
CA GLY A 486 -16.29 -1.20 -21.52
C GLY A 486 -15.82 -2.01 -20.31
N LYS A 487 -14.82 -1.52 -19.55
CA LYS A 487 -14.26 -2.24 -18.39
C LYS A 487 -15.12 -2.14 -17.14
N ILE A 488 -15.91 -1.08 -17.02
CA ILE A 488 -16.82 -0.86 -15.89
C ILE A 488 -18.19 -0.37 -16.40
N GLY A 489 -19.25 -0.71 -15.68
CA GLY A 489 -20.61 -0.26 -16.00
C GLY A 489 -20.98 1.09 -15.36
N ALA A 490 -22.13 1.63 -15.76
CA ALA A 490 -22.63 2.92 -15.27
C ALA A 490 -22.87 2.95 -13.75
N SER A 491 -23.32 1.85 -13.13
CA SER A 491 -23.47 1.78 -11.67
C SER A 491 -22.13 1.93 -10.95
N ARG A 492 -21.07 1.28 -11.46
CA ARG A 492 -19.73 1.42 -10.91
C ARG A 492 -19.18 2.83 -11.06
N VAL A 493 -19.41 3.50 -12.20
CA VAL A 493 -19.07 4.92 -12.41
C VAL A 493 -19.66 5.81 -11.31
N ARG A 494 -20.95 5.64 -11.00
CA ARG A 494 -21.63 6.41 -9.93
C ARG A 494 -21.05 6.11 -8.54
N SER A 495 -20.68 4.85 -8.28
CA SER A 495 -20.06 4.45 -7.01
C SER A 495 -18.67 5.07 -6.80
N LEU A 496 -17.87 5.21 -7.88
CA LEU A 496 -16.50 5.69 -7.83
C LEU A 496 -16.42 7.23 -7.77
N ILE A 497 -17.18 7.92 -8.62
CA ILE A 497 -17.17 9.39 -8.69
C ILE A 497 -18.09 9.97 -7.61
N LYS A 498 -17.48 10.26 -6.46
CA LYS A 498 -18.12 10.97 -5.33
C LYS A 498 -18.44 12.45 -5.65
N PRO A 499 -19.48 13.06 -5.03
CA PRO A 499 -19.87 14.45 -5.30
C PRO A 499 -18.76 15.47 -5.07
N TYR A 500 -17.86 15.19 -4.13
CA TYR A 500 -16.74 16.09 -3.87
C TYR A 500 -15.73 16.13 -5.03
N HIS A 501 -15.61 15.08 -5.85
CA HIS A 501 -14.76 15.10 -7.04
C HIS A 501 -15.25 16.15 -8.05
N ILE A 502 -16.57 16.23 -8.24
CA ILE A 502 -17.20 17.22 -9.11
C ILE A 502 -17.03 18.62 -8.53
N ARG A 503 -17.27 18.79 -7.22
CA ARG A 503 -17.02 20.07 -6.54
C ARG A 503 -15.58 20.54 -6.71
N GLN A 504 -14.58 19.65 -6.64
CA GLN A 504 -13.18 20.04 -6.84
C GLN A 504 -12.93 20.61 -8.24
N ILE A 505 -13.62 20.10 -9.27
CA ILE A 505 -13.52 20.57 -10.64
C ILE A 505 -14.22 21.94 -10.81
N GLU A 506 -15.35 22.12 -10.14
CA GLU A 506 -16.18 23.33 -10.18
C GLU A 506 -15.71 24.44 -9.22
N SER A 507 -14.81 24.13 -8.28
CA SER A 507 -14.33 25.06 -7.27
C SER A 507 -13.35 26.07 -7.86
N ASP A 508 -13.48 27.31 -7.41
CA ASP A 508 -12.52 28.36 -7.69
C ASP A 508 -11.11 27.98 -7.22
N ALA A 509 -10.10 28.47 -7.94
CA ALA A 509 -8.70 28.26 -7.59
C ALA A 509 -8.13 29.53 -6.95
N ILE A 510 -7.12 29.40 -6.08
CA ILE A 510 -6.35 30.56 -5.61
C ILE A 510 -5.67 31.18 -6.83
N ASP A 511 -5.79 32.50 -6.98
CA ASP A 511 -5.06 33.28 -7.97
C ASP A 511 -3.54 33.07 -7.81
N SER A 512 -2.79 32.97 -8.92
CA SER A 512 -1.36 32.63 -8.84
C SER A 512 -0.53 33.71 -8.17
N GLN A 513 -0.86 34.99 -8.36
CA GLN A 513 -0.16 36.09 -7.67
C GLN A 513 -0.55 36.11 -6.20
N SER A 514 -1.84 35.89 -5.89
CA SER A 514 -2.28 35.75 -4.51
C SER A 514 -1.58 34.60 -3.79
N LEU A 515 -1.37 33.46 -4.45
CA LEU A 515 -0.69 32.31 -3.86
C LEU A 515 0.78 32.60 -3.55
N GLN A 516 1.47 33.33 -4.41
CA GLN A 516 2.86 33.75 -4.19
C GLN A 516 2.99 34.72 -3.00
N ASN A 517 1.98 35.55 -2.77
CA ASN A 517 1.95 36.53 -1.68
C ASN A 517 1.46 35.94 -0.34
N LEU A 518 0.79 34.78 -0.36
CA LEU A 518 0.36 34.12 0.87
C LEU A 518 1.55 33.53 1.61
N ARG A 519 1.70 33.89 2.88
CA ARG A 519 2.75 33.34 3.74
C ARG A 519 2.32 31.98 4.29
N PRO A 520 3.05 30.88 4.01
CA PRO A 520 2.78 29.58 4.62
C PRO A 520 2.89 29.66 6.15
N PHE A 521 1.94 29.05 6.86
CA PHE A 521 1.96 28.94 8.31
C PHE A 521 2.38 27.54 8.76
N CYS A 522 1.72 26.50 8.26
CA CYS A 522 2.07 25.12 8.54
C CYS A 522 1.52 24.16 7.46
N THR A 523 2.09 22.96 7.41
CA THR A 523 1.57 21.83 6.64
C THR A 523 0.77 20.88 7.52
N GLY A 524 -0.07 20.05 6.90
CA GLY A 524 -0.83 19.02 7.60
C GLY A 524 -1.43 17.96 6.69
N LEU A 525 -2.06 16.95 7.28
CA LEU A 525 -2.80 15.93 6.54
C LEU A 525 -4.09 16.54 5.98
N SER A 526 -4.23 16.63 4.66
CA SER A 526 -5.42 17.24 4.08
C SER A 526 -6.51 16.24 3.70
N VAL A 527 -7.77 16.58 4.02
CA VAL A 527 -8.98 15.91 3.53
C VAL A 527 -9.63 16.80 2.48
N LEU A 528 -9.88 16.23 1.30
CA LEU A 528 -10.07 16.97 0.05
C LEU A 528 -11.50 16.89 -0.51
N PRO A 529 -12.36 17.88 -0.23
CA PRO A 529 -13.54 18.13 -1.05
C PRO A 529 -13.54 19.43 -1.86
N ARG A 530 -12.61 20.37 -1.58
CA ARG A 530 -12.37 21.61 -2.35
C ARG A 530 -10.87 21.86 -2.49
N SER A 531 -10.47 22.65 -3.50
CA SER A 531 -9.08 23.00 -3.80
C SER A 531 -8.44 23.88 -2.71
N ALA A 532 -9.16 24.93 -2.29
CA ALA A 532 -8.79 25.85 -1.24
C ALA A 532 -9.99 26.67 -0.75
N VAL A 533 -9.90 27.21 0.47
CA VAL A 533 -10.90 28.12 1.06
C VAL A 533 -10.23 29.16 1.96
N SER A 534 -10.80 30.36 2.04
CA SER A 534 -10.41 31.37 3.03
C SER A 534 -11.55 31.72 3.98
N GLY A 535 -11.21 31.87 5.26
CA GLY A 535 -12.11 32.23 6.34
C GLY A 535 -11.34 32.82 7.52
N ARG A 536 -12.06 33.27 8.54
CA ARG A 536 -11.47 33.73 9.80
C ARG A 536 -11.30 32.55 10.75
N ALA A 537 -10.15 32.47 11.41
CA ALA A 537 -9.83 31.40 12.34
C ALA A 537 -10.62 31.56 13.65
N PHE A 538 -11.25 30.50 14.13
CA PHE A 538 -11.91 30.45 15.44
C PHE A 538 -11.53 29.18 16.19
N PHE A 539 -11.37 29.29 17.52
CA PHE A 539 -10.83 28.20 18.33
C PHE A 539 -11.86 27.47 19.20
N SER A 540 -13.13 27.90 19.18
CA SER A 540 -14.21 27.25 19.91
C SER A 540 -15.51 27.14 19.10
N SER A 541 -16.24 26.03 19.29
CA SER A 541 -17.52 25.76 18.62
C SER A 541 -18.61 26.77 19.03
N GLU A 542 -18.57 27.26 20.27
CA GLU A 542 -19.48 28.29 20.78
C GLU A 542 -19.33 29.63 20.04
N ASN A 543 -18.08 30.03 19.74
CA ASN A 543 -17.80 31.24 18.99
C ASN A 543 -18.22 31.10 17.53
N VAL A 544 -18.06 29.91 16.95
CA VAL A 544 -18.57 29.61 15.60
C VAL A 544 -20.09 29.82 15.53
N GLU A 545 -20.86 29.36 16.52
CA GLU A 545 -22.31 29.55 16.51
C GLU A 545 -22.71 31.03 16.61
N LYS A 546 -22.03 31.79 17.47
CA LYS A 546 -22.28 33.24 17.63
C LYS A 546 -21.93 34.02 16.36
N GLU A 547 -20.79 33.71 15.74
CA GLU A 547 -20.27 34.46 14.60
C GLU A 547 -20.87 34.01 13.27
N SER A 548 -21.25 32.73 13.12
CA SER A 548 -21.94 32.23 11.92
C SER A 548 -23.29 32.93 11.72
N LYS A 549 -24.03 33.23 12.81
CA LYS A 549 -25.27 34.02 12.78
C LYS A 549 -25.06 35.47 12.33
N LYS A 550 -23.87 36.05 12.54
CA LYS A 550 -23.55 37.44 12.16
C LYS A 550 -22.90 37.58 10.79
N ARG A 551 -22.02 36.65 10.42
CA ARG A 551 -21.11 36.76 9.27
C ARG A 551 -21.40 35.75 8.16
N GLY A 552 -22.34 34.85 8.38
CA GLY A 552 -22.60 33.68 7.53
C GLY A 552 -21.56 32.58 7.71
N ALA A 553 -21.95 31.34 7.42
CA ALA A 553 -21.10 30.15 7.51
C ALA A 553 -19.85 30.20 6.59
N ASP A 554 -19.93 30.94 5.48
CA ASP A 554 -18.92 31.01 4.42
C ASP A 554 -17.66 31.82 4.75
N ASN A 555 -17.50 32.26 5.99
CA ASN A 555 -16.39 33.11 6.45
C ASN A 555 -15.63 32.54 7.65
N ILE A 556 -15.87 31.28 8.05
CA ILE A 556 -15.34 30.71 9.29
C ILE A 556 -14.46 29.50 9.01
N ILE A 557 -13.30 29.44 9.65
CA ILE A 557 -12.44 28.26 9.74
C ILE A 557 -12.32 27.87 11.21
N LEU A 558 -12.80 26.68 11.56
CA LEU A 558 -12.76 26.17 12.93
C LEU A 558 -11.48 25.38 13.16
N ILE A 559 -10.67 25.81 14.12
CA ILE A 559 -9.39 25.19 14.47
C ILE A 559 -9.50 24.66 15.90
N LYS A 560 -9.28 23.36 16.12
CA LYS A 560 -9.38 22.73 17.45
C LYS A 560 -8.20 21.82 17.74
N ASN A 561 -7.94 21.55 19.02
CA ASN A 561 -7.01 20.49 19.42
C ASN A 561 -7.51 19.12 18.94
N ARG A 562 -8.78 18.83 19.23
CA ARG A 562 -9.47 17.60 18.82
C ARG A 562 -10.93 17.89 18.50
N PHE A 563 -11.44 17.30 17.44
CA PHE A 563 -12.86 17.31 17.10
C PHE A 563 -13.58 16.13 17.76
N THR A 564 -14.79 16.39 18.24
CA THR A 564 -15.68 15.40 18.87
C THR A 564 -16.93 15.17 18.02
N PRO A 565 -17.70 14.08 18.23
CA PRO A 565 -18.95 13.85 17.50
C PRO A 565 -19.94 15.01 17.58
N ARG A 566 -19.98 15.73 18.71
CA ARG A 566 -20.84 16.91 18.90
C ARG A 566 -20.45 18.07 17.98
N ASP A 567 -19.20 18.12 17.53
CA ASP A 567 -18.71 19.20 16.67
C ASP A 567 -19.28 19.13 15.24
N THR A 568 -19.78 17.97 14.82
CA THR A 568 -20.34 17.75 13.47
C THR A 568 -21.52 18.66 13.15
N ILE A 569 -22.30 19.06 14.15
CA ILE A 569 -23.40 20.02 14.01
C ILE A 569 -22.85 21.38 13.55
N PHE A 570 -21.75 21.83 14.15
CA PHE A 570 -21.14 23.12 13.83
C PHE A 570 -20.35 23.08 12.52
N MET A 571 -19.91 21.91 12.06
CA MET A 571 -19.23 21.77 10.77
C MET A 571 -20.10 22.21 9.59
N GLN A 572 -21.43 22.21 9.72
CA GLN A 572 -22.34 22.74 8.70
C GLN A 572 -22.25 24.27 8.57
N SER A 573 -21.72 24.94 9.59
CA SER A 573 -21.65 26.40 9.72
C SER A 573 -20.23 26.96 9.48
N VAL A 574 -19.32 26.16 8.92
CA VAL A 574 -17.94 26.57 8.65
C VAL A 574 -17.53 26.26 7.21
N LYS A 575 -16.52 26.98 6.73
CA LYS A 575 -15.96 26.83 5.39
C LYS A 575 -14.82 25.81 5.32
N GLY A 576 -14.18 25.53 6.45
CA GLY A 576 -13.09 24.57 6.57
C GLY A 576 -12.74 24.33 8.03
N ILE A 577 -11.97 23.26 8.28
CA ILE A 577 -11.55 22.89 9.63
C ILE A 577 -10.04 22.63 9.70
N CYS A 578 -9.45 22.88 10.86
CA CYS A 578 -8.09 22.43 11.17
C CYS A 578 -8.02 21.72 12.53
N SER A 579 -7.32 20.60 12.61
CA SER A 579 -7.19 19.80 13.85
C SER A 579 -5.71 19.66 14.23
N MET A 580 -5.37 19.85 15.50
CA MET A 580 -4.01 19.57 15.98
C MET A 580 -3.74 18.07 15.94
N SER A 581 -4.67 17.25 16.42
CA SER A 581 -4.58 15.79 16.36
C SER A 581 -5.02 15.23 15.00
N PRO A 582 -4.71 13.96 14.70
CA PRO A 582 -5.47 13.19 13.71
C PRO A 582 -6.97 13.28 14.03
N ALA A 583 -7.82 13.41 13.00
CA ALA A 583 -9.27 13.50 13.22
C ALA A 583 -9.94 12.13 13.13
N ALA A 584 -10.96 11.93 13.95
CA ALA A 584 -11.82 10.75 13.91
C ALA A 584 -12.62 10.68 12.58
N ILE A 585 -12.98 9.48 12.12
CA ILE A 585 -13.63 9.29 10.81
C ILE A 585 -14.91 10.10 10.65
N HIS A 586 -15.73 10.24 11.70
CA HIS A 586 -16.95 11.02 11.59
C HIS A 586 -16.65 12.47 11.20
N VAL A 587 -15.51 13.04 11.61
CA VAL A 587 -15.08 14.39 11.23
C VAL A 587 -14.58 14.41 9.78
N VAL A 588 -13.76 13.44 9.39
CA VAL A 588 -13.23 13.31 8.01
C VAL A 588 -14.37 13.10 7.02
N THR A 589 -15.23 12.12 7.29
CA THR A 589 -16.39 11.77 6.47
C THR A 589 -17.42 12.89 6.47
N THR A 590 -17.66 13.58 7.61
CA THR A 590 -18.53 14.77 7.64
C THR A 590 -17.93 15.90 6.80
N ALA A 591 -16.64 16.17 6.91
CA ALA A 591 -15.97 17.18 6.09
C ALA A 591 -16.08 16.87 4.60
N GLN A 592 -15.87 15.61 4.19
CA GLN A 592 -16.05 15.15 2.81
C GLN A 592 -17.50 15.29 2.33
N ASN A 593 -18.47 14.86 3.14
CA ASN A 593 -19.90 14.91 2.84
C ASN A 593 -20.37 16.37 2.67
N LEU A 594 -20.06 17.22 3.66
CA LEU A 594 -20.35 18.65 3.67
C LEU A 594 -19.57 19.42 2.60
N GLY A 595 -18.47 18.85 2.14
CA GLY A 595 -17.66 19.44 1.09
C GLY A 595 -16.76 20.57 1.59
N ILE A 596 -16.31 20.50 2.84
CA ILE A 596 -15.42 21.48 3.47
C ILE A 596 -14.00 20.91 3.62
N PRO A 597 -12.94 21.63 3.23
CA PRO A 597 -11.58 21.17 3.39
C PRO A 597 -11.18 21.06 4.86
N ALA A 598 -10.43 19.99 5.15
CA ALA A 598 -9.82 19.80 6.45
C ALA A 598 -8.29 19.75 6.33
N LEU A 599 -7.61 20.31 7.33
CA LEU A 599 -6.17 20.15 7.53
C LEU A 599 -5.93 19.61 8.94
N LEU A 600 -5.45 18.39 9.03
CA LEU A 600 -5.41 17.59 10.25
C LEU A 600 -3.96 17.34 10.67
N ASN A 601 -3.80 16.87 11.91
CA ASN A 601 -2.51 16.47 12.44
C ASN A 601 -1.45 17.59 12.39
N LEU A 602 -1.86 18.81 12.72
CA LEU A 602 -0.96 19.96 12.73
C LEU A 602 0.11 19.87 13.83
N GLU A 603 -0.12 19.08 14.89
CA GLU A 603 0.82 18.89 15.99
C GLU A 603 2.13 18.21 15.56
N GLU A 604 2.08 17.31 14.57
CA GLU A 604 3.30 16.71 13.96
C GLU A 604 4.21 17.74 13.29
N ASN A 605 3.65 18.91 12.94
CA ASN A 605 4.40 20.00 12.34
C ASN A 605 4.75 21.08 13.40
N ALA A 606 4.81 20.69 14.68
CA ALA A 606 5.11 21.54 15.82
C ALA A 606 4.20 22.78 15.91
N VAL A 607 2.93 22.62 15.51
CA VAL A 607 1.89 23.62 15.69
C VAL A 607 1.20 23.39 17.03
N ILE A 608 1.07 24.45 17.83
CA ILE A 608 0.47 24.39 19.16
C ILE A 608 -0.71 25.35 19.20
N LEU A 609 -1.88 24.85 19.60
CA LEU A 609 -3.06 25.67 19.88
C LEU A 609 -3.16 25.97 21.38
N ASP A 610 -3.01 27.24 21.73
CA ASP A 610 -3.30 27.75 23.07
C ASP A 610 -4.75 28.27 23.12
N GLU A 611 -5.67 27.41 23.56
CA GLU A 611 -7.09 27.74 23.66
C GLU A 611 -7.38 28.84 24.71
N LYS A 612 -6.55 28.94 25.77
CA LYS A 612 -6.76 29.93 26.83
C LYS A 612 -6.44 31.33 26.33
N ASN A 613 -5.31 31.48 25.64
CA ASN A 613 -4.89 32.76 25.07
C ASN A 613 -5.47 33.00 23.67
N ARG A 614 -6.18 32.01 23.10
CA ARG A 614 -6.78 32.06 21.76
C ARG A 614 -5.76 32.39 20.67
N VAL A 615 -4.67 31.64 20.67
CA VAL A 615 -3.58 31.79 19.70
C VAL A 615 -3.09 30.43 19.22
N LEU A 616 -2.94 30.29 17.91
CA LEU A 616 -2.24 29.18 17.26
C LEU A 616 -0.81 29.61 16.93
N ARG A 617 0.19 28.80 17.28
CA ARG A 617 1.62 29.10 17.07
C ARG A 617 2.29 27.98 16.28
N ASN A 618 3.20 28.32 15.37
CA ASN A 618 4.05 27.34 14.68
C ASN A 618 5.49 27.35 15.22
N ALA A 619 6.33 26.41 14.74
CA ALA A 619 7.74 26.32 15.14
C ALA A 619 8.58 27.56 14.77
N ASP A 620 8.21 28.27 13.71
CA ASP A 620 8.92 29.47 13.23
C ASP A 620 8.58 30.74 14.03
N GLY A 621 7.75 30.62 15.07
CA GLY A 621 7.32 31.74 15.92
C GLY A 621 6.21 32.61 15.33
N ALA A 622 5.62 32.24 14.19
CA ALA A 622 4.43 32.89 13.66
C ALA A 622 3.19 32.54 14.50
N SER A 623 2.24 33.48 14.58
CA SER A 623 0.99 33.30 15.33
C SER A 623 -0.25 33.69 14.52
N ILE A 624 -1.34 32.96 14.77
CA ILE A 624 -2.70 33.26 14.28
C ILE A 624 -3.56 33.52 15.51
N HIS A 625 -4.20 34.68 15.56
CA HIS A 625 -5.14 35.05 16.62
C HIS A 625 -6.57 34.73 16.17
N GLU A 626 -7.46 34.58 17.14
CA GLU A 626 -8.87 34.38 16.84
C GLU A 626 -9.43 35.57 16.05
N GLY A 627 -10.10 35.27 14.94
CA GLY A 627 -10.63 36.25 13.99
C GLY A 627 -9.69 36.59 12.83
N ASP A 628 -8.42 36.18 12.85
CA ASP A 628 -7.49 36.43 11.75
C ASP A 628 -7.90 35.71 10.46
N TRP A 629 -7.62 36.32 9.31
CA TRP A 629 -7.83 35.67 8.02
C TRP A 629 -6.78 34.58 7.81
N VAL A 630 -7.26 33.40 7.45
CA VAL A 630 -6.43 32.27 7.06
C VAL A 630 -6.98 31.61 5.81
N THR A 631 -6.10 30.93 5.08
CA THR A 631 -6.45 30.19 3.86
C THR A 631 -5.99 28.75 3.97
N ILE A 632 -6.91 27.80 3.85
CA ILE A 632 -6.58 26.38 3.76
C ILE A 632 -6.45 26.04 2.28
N SER A 633 -5.29 25.52 1.87
CA SER A 633 -5.13 24.88 0.57
C SER A 633 -5.00 23.38 0.75
N SER A 634 -6.04 22.64 0.42
CA SER A 634 -6.00 21.18 0.47
C SER A 634 -5.09 20.59 -0.62
N ARG A 635 -4.96 21.30 -1.75
CA ARG A 635 -4.05 20.90 -2.84
C ARG A 635 -2.58 21.00 -2.42
N ILE A 636 -2.21 22.03 -1.68
CA ILE A 636 -0.82 22.27 -1.24
C ILE A 636 -0.58 21.67 0.16
N LYS A 637 -1.65 21.22 0.84
CA LYS A 637 -1.65 20.68 2.20
C LYS A 637 -1.11 21.70 3.22
N THR A 638 -1.47 22.97 3.04
CA THR A 638 -0.89 24.09 3.79
C THR A 638 -1.99 25.02 4.30
N LEU A 639 -1.86 25.46 5.55
CA LEU A 639 -2.54 26.62 6.10
C LEU A 639 -1.67 27.85 5.84
N PHE A 640 -2.25 28.88 5.23
CA PHE A 640 -1.59 30.16 4.95
C PHE A 640 -2.15 31.27 5.83
N LEU A 641 -1.28 32.21 6.19
CA LEU A 641 -1.67 33.49 6.77
C LEU A 641 -2.28 34.38 5.69
N GLY A 642 -3.43 34.99 6.01
CA GLY A 642 -4.11 35.92 5.14
C GLY A 642 -5.21 35.30 4.28
N LYS A 643 -5.88 36.17 3.53
CA LYS A 643 -7.02 35.84 2.67
C LYS A 643 -6.56 35.71 1.22
N ALA A 644 -6.80 34.55 0.61
CA ALA A 644 -6.59 34.37 -0.84
C ALA A 644 -7.59 35.18 -1.66
N VAL A 645 -7.11 35.65 -2.80
CA VAL A 645 -7.96 36.00 -3.95
C VAL A 645 -8.19 34.73 -4.75
N PHE A 646 -9.45 34.47 -5.10
CA PHE A 646 -9.85 33.31 -5.89
C PHE A 646 -10.22 33.74 -7.31
N VAL A 647 -9.90 32.88 -8.27
CA VAL A 647 -10.34 32.99 -9.66
C VAL A 647 -11.37 31.89 -9.96
N PRO A 648 -12.45 32.23 -10.70
CA PRO A 648 -13.47 31.26 -11.07
C PRO A 648 -12.90 30.01 -11.76
N ALA A 649 -13.53 28.86 -11.53
CA ALA A 649 -13.13 27.60 -12.15
C ALA A 649 -13.05 27.71 -13.69
N ARG A 650 -11.83 27.54 -14.24
CA ARG A 650 -11.55 27.68 -15.67
C ARG A 650 -12.34 26.71 -16.55
N LEU A 651 -12.66 25.50 -16.06
CA LEU A 651 -13.34 24.48 -16.87
C LEU A 651 -14.79 24.86 -17.18
N LEU A 652 -15.54 25.36 -16.19
CA LEU A 652 -16.95 25.74 -16.40
C LEU A 652 -17.06 26.91 -17.39
N ARG A 653 -16.19 27.90 -17.25
CA ARG A 653 -16.08 29.03 -18.18
C ARG A 653 -15.75 28.55 -19.60
N PHE A 654 -14.79 27.63 -19.72
CA PHE A 654 -14.45 27.00 -21.00
C PHE A 654 -15.65 26.25 -21.61
N MET A 655 -16.39 25.48 -20.82
CA MET A 655 -17.60 24.77 -21.27
C MET A 655 -18.74 25.72 -21.66
N ASN A 656 -18.83 26.90 -21.05
CA ASN A 656 -19.78 27.96 -21.40
C ASN A 656 -19.37 28.77 -22.64
N GLY A 657 -18.23 28.44 -23.27
CA GLY A 657 -17.72 29.17 -24.43
C GLY A 657 -17.06 30.51 -24.10
N GLU A 658 -16.77 30.77 -22.83
CA GLU A 658 -16.05 31.99 -22.43
C GLU A 658 -14.58 31.92 -22.85
N LYS A 659 -13.98 33.08 -23.11
CA LYS A 659 -12.55 33.18 -23.41
C LYS A 659 -11.74 32.92 -22.13
N VAL A 660 -11.08 31.76 -22.08
CA VAL A 660 -10.15 31.37 -21.01
C VAL A 660 -8.73 31.41 -21.58
N GLU A 661 -7.80 32.11 -20.91
CA GLU A 661 -6.39 32.06 -21.28
C GLU A 661 -5.84 30.67 -21.00
N MET A 662 -5.18 30.07 -21.99
CA MET A 662 -4.67 28.69 -21.93
C MET A 662 -3.39 28.58 -22.75
N THR A 663 -2.47 27.77 -22.26
CA THR A 663 -1.31 27.35 -23.05
C THR A 663 -1.72 26.34 -24.13
N PRO A 664 -0.98 26.21 -25.25
CA PRO A 664 -1.28 25.23 -26.29
C PRO A 664 -1.41 23.78 -25.79
N GLY A 665 -0.65 23.41 -24.75
CA GLY A 665 -0.72 22.08 -24.13
C GLY A 665 -1.91 21.88 -23.17
N GLU A 666 -2.52 22.96 -22.66
CA GLU A 666 -3.69 22.88 -21.77
C GLU A 666 -5.00 22.64 -22.52
N LYS A 667 -5.14 23.19 -23.74
CA LYS A 667 -6.40 23.12 -24.49
C LYS A 667 -6.90 21.67 -24.70
N PRO A 668 -6.08 20.70 -25.16
CA PRO A 668 -6.53 19.31 -25.32
C PRO A 668 -6.93 18.65 -24.01
N ILE A 669 -6.31 19.04 -22.88
CA ILE A 669 -6.62 18.51 -21.55
C ILE A 669 -8.01 18.98 -21.11
N PHE A 670 -8.32 20.26 -21.33
CA PHE A 670 -9.63 20.83 -21.00
C PHE A 670 -10.73 20.29 -21.90
N GLU A 671 -10.48 20.13 -23.19
CA GLU A 671 -11.42 19.49 -24.12
C GLU A 671 -11.73 18.06 -23.68
N GLY A 672 -10.71 17.28 -23.35
CA GLY A 672 -10.88 15.91 -22.83
C GLY A 672 -11.66 15.87 -21.52
N LEU A 673 -11.34 16.76 -20.58
CA LEU A 673 -12.02 16.83 -19.29
C LEU A 673 -13.49 17.27 -19.43
N ALA A 674 -13.77 18.25 -20.32
CA ALA A 674 -15.12 18.69 -20.64
C ALA A 674 -15.97 17.56 -21.24
N LEU A 675 -15.37 16.75 -22.13
CA LEU A 675 -16.03 15.56 -22.68
C LEU A 675 -16.33 14.53 -21.59
N CYS A 676 -15.35 14.19 -20.74
CA CYS A 676 -15.57 13.28 -19.61
C CYS A 676 -16.67 13.78 -18.67
N TYR A 677 -16.70 15.09 -18.40
CA TYR A 677 -17.70 15.71 -17.55
C TYR A 677 -19.10 15.64 -18.17
N LYS A 678 -19.23 15.90 -19.49
CA LYS A 678 -20.50 15.78 -20.23
C LYS A 678 -21.02 14.34 -20.23
N ASP A 679 -20.15 13.37 -20.51
CA ASP A 679 -20.52 11.95 -20.52
C ASP A 679 -20.94 11.47 -19.12
N TYR A 680 -20.21 11.88 -18.08
CA TYR A 680 -20.59 11.60 -16.71
C TYR A 680 -21.96 12.19 -16.35
N ARG A 681 -22.24 13.44 -16.76
CA ARG A 681 -23.58 14.02 -16.59
C ARG A 681 -24.65 13.22 -17.32
N ALA A 682 -24.40 12.74 -18.54
CA ALA A 682 -25.35 11.89 -19.24
C ALA A 682 -25.62 10.58 -18.49
N ILE A 683 -24.60 9.98 -17.83
CA ILE A 683 -24.78 8.80 -16.97
C ILE A 683 -25.66 9.12 -15.75
N LEU A 684 -25.50 10.29 -15.13
CA LEU A 684 -26.33 10.73 -14.00
C LEU A 684 -27.76 11.08 -14.41
N GLU A 685 -27.95 11.65 -15.61
CA GLU A 685 -29.24 12.09 -16.11
C GLU A 685 -30.11 10.92 -16.63
N ASN A 686 -29.49 9.80 -17.02
CA ASN A 686 -30.18 8.60 -17.49
C ASN A 686 -30.51 7.61 -16.36
N VAL A 687 -30.66 8.08 -15.13
CA VAL A 687 -31.07 7.22 -14.00
C VAL A 687 -32.59 7.07 -14.01
N GLU A 688 -33.08 5.88 -14.35
CA GLU A 688 -34.49 5.52 -14.15
C GLU A 688 -34.83 5.54 -12.65
N ALA A 689 -35.95 6.15 -12.27
CA ALA A 689 -36.38 6.23 -10.87
C ALA A 689 -36.53 4.85 -10.20
N SER A 690 -36.79 3.80 -10.99
CA SER A 690 -36.89 2.40 -10.55
C SER A 690 -35.54 1.72 -10.30
N ARG A 691 -34.41 2.29 -10.74
CA ARG A 691 -33.05 1.72 -10.61
C ARG A 691 -32.15 2.52 -9.68
N PHE A 692 -32.78 3.28 -8.79
CA PHE A 692 -32.11 4.16 -7.85
C PHE A 692 -31.57 3.36 -6.64
N GLU A 693 -30.25 3.37 -6.44
CA GLU A 693 -29.58 2.48 -5.47
C GLU A 693 -29.07 3.19 -4.20
N SER A 694 -28.90 4.53 -4.19
CA SER A 694 -28.35 5.28 -3.04
C SER A 694 -28.79 6.75 -2.96
N LEU A 695 -29.04 7.29 -1.74
CA LEU A 695 -29.34 8.73 -1.51
C LEU A 695 -28.34 9.70 -2.17
N GLN A 696 -27.11 9.24 -2.37
CA GLN A 696 -26.08 9.98 -3.08
C GLN A 696 -26.45 10.20 -4.55
N ASP A 697 -27.00 9.20 -5.25
CA ASP A 697 -27.41 9.31 -6.66
C ASP A 697 -28.57 10.32 -6.84
N LEU A 698 -29.43 10.46 -5.83
CA LEU A 698 -30.59 11.36 -5.85
C LEU A 698 -30.15 12.79 -5.60
N GLY A 699 -29.26 12.96 -4.62
CA GLY A 699 -28.56 14.21 -4.40
C GLY A 699 -27.81 14.67 -5.66
N HIS A 700 -27.27 13.74 -6.45
CA HIS A 700 -26.62 14.05 -7.73
C HIS A 700 -27.61 14.51 -8.80
N ALA A 701 -28.67 13.74 -9.05
CA ALA A 701 -29.69 14.07 -10.04
C ALA A 701 -30.36 15.43 -9.75
N VAL A 702 -30.62 15.72 -8.48
CA VAL A 702 -31.28 16.96 -8.02
C VAL A 702 -30.33 18.15 -7.99
N ARG A 703 -29.11 18.01 -7.42
CA ARG A 703 -28.22 19.19 -7.23
C ARG A 703 -27.35 19.50 -8.43
N TYR A 704 -27.01 18.50 -9.24
CA TYR A 704 -26.01 18.64 -10.31
C TYR A 704 -26.52 18.17 -11.70
N GLY A 705 -27.72 17.59 -11.78
CA GLY A 705 -28.36 17.15 -13.03
C GLY A 705 -29.43 18.11 -13.55
N LYS A 706 -30.23 17.67 -14.54
CA LYS A 706 -31.31 18.43 -15.19
C LYS A 706 -32.38 18.99 -14.25
N LEU A 707 -32.47 18.46 -13.03
CA LEU A 707 -33.46 18.85 -12.04
C LEU A 707 -33.00 20.03 -11.17
N ARG A 708 -31.73 20.47 -11.30
CA ARG A 708 -31.15 21.56 -10.52
C ARG A 708 -31.93 22.87 -10.65
N ASP A 709 -32.35 23.19 -11.86
CA ASP A 709 -33.02 24.46 -12.19
C ASP A 709 -34.56 24.29 -12.30
N ASP A 710 -35.09 23.11 -11.95
CA ASP A 710 -36.53 22.80 -11.97
C ASP A 710 -36.97 22.09 -10.67
N PRO A 711 -37.28 22.87 -9.60
CA PRO A 711 -37.60 22.33 -8.28
C PRO A 711 -38.82 21.40 -8.28
N LYS A 712 -39.80 21.62 -9.16
CA LYS A 712 -41.01 20.79 -9.24
C LYS A 712 -40.70 19.42 -9.85
N LYS A 713 -39.96 19.38 -10.95
CA LYS A 713 -39.52 18.09 -11.51
C LYS A 713 -38.57 17.36 -10.57
N ALA A 714 -37.74 18.09 -9.81
CA ALA A 714 -36.88 17.50 -8.79
C ALA A 714 -37.72 16.78 -7.71
N GLU A 715 -38.76 17.44 -7.21
CA GLU A 715 -39.69 16.88 -6.23
C GLU A 715 -40.44 15.65 -6.77
N GLU A 716 -40.99 15.74 -7.99
CA GLU A 716 -41.68 14.63 -8.64
C GLU A 716 -40.76 13.42 -8.85
N PHE A 717 -39.53 13.64 -9.29
CA PHE A 717 -38.54 12.58 -9.49
C PHE A 717 -38.09 11.96 -8.18
N VAL A 718 -37.90 12.76 -7.13
CA VAL A 718 -37.60 12.29 -5.76
C VAL A 718 -38.72 11.37 -5.27
N ASN A 719 -39.97 11.83 -5.34
CA ASN A 719 -41.11 11.03 -4.93
C ASN A 719 -41.19 9.71 -5.72
N LEU A 720 -41.03 9.77 -7.05
CA LEU A 720 -41.04 8.59 -7.90
C LEU A 720 -39.92 7.60 -7.55
N CYS A 721 -38.72 8.07 -7.18
CA CYS A 721 -37.62 7.22 -6.72
C CYS A 721 -37.97 6.49 -5.41
N PHE A 722 -38.55 7.20 -4.44
CA PHE A 722 -38.97 6.59 -3.17
C PHE A 722 -40.13 5.61 -3.37
N ASP A 723 -41.12 5.96 -4.19
CA ASP A 723 -42.27 5.12 -4.49
C ASP A 723 -41.87 3.83 -5.21
N SER A 724 -41.00 3.95 -6.23
CA SER A 724 -40.54 2.80 -7.02
C SER A 724 -39.64 1.84 -6.21
N ASN A 725 -38.95 2.33 -5.19
CA ASN A 725 -37.99 1.55 -4.39
C ASN A 725 -38.48 1.26 -2.95
N ARG A 726 -39.75 1.55 -2.66
CA ARG A 726 -40.33 1.48 -1.31
C ARG A 726 -40.03 0.16 -0.59
N LYS A 727 -40.15 -0.97 -1.30
CA LYS A 727 -39.89 -2.32 -0.76
C LYS A 727 -38.43 -2.53 -0.40
N THR A 728 -37.50 -2.12 -1.27
CA THR A 728 -36.06 -2.23 -1.06
C THR A 728 -35.59 -1.33 0.09
N ILE A 729 -36.10 -0.11 0.15
CA ILE A 729 -35.80 0.84 1.23
C ILE A 729 -36.33 0.32 2.57
N ALA A 730 -37.56 -0.21 2.60
CA ALA A 730 -38.12 -0.84 3.79
C ALA A 730 -37.29 -2.05 4.26
N LEU A 731 -36.87 -2.93 3.34
CA LEU A 731 -36.00 -4.07 3.65
C LEU A 731 -34.63 -3.64 4.19
N ARG A 732 -34.00 -2.61 3.62
CA ARG A 732 -32.74 -2.06 4.13
C ARG A 732 -32.92 -1.45 5.52
N LEU A 733 -33.97 -0.66 5.73
CA LEU A 733 -34.29 -0.09 7.04
C LEU A 733 -34.47 -1.19 8.07
N LEU A 734 -35.32 -2.18 7.79
CA LEU A 734 -35.54 -3.33 8.66
C LEU A 734 -34.23 -4.08 8.96
N GLY A 735 -33.39 -4.36 7.96
CA GLY A 735 -32.09 -5.01 8.15
C GLY A 735 -31.10 -4.19 8.99
N THR A 736 -31.09 -2.86 8.85
CA THR A 736 -30.24 -1.97 9.67
C THR A 736 -30.77 -1.71 11.08
N THR A 737 -32.10 -1.74 11.29
CA THR A 737 -32.72 -1.37 12.58
C THR A 737 -33.01 -2.59 13.46
N LEU A 738 -33.28 -3.76 12.87
CA LEU A 738 -33.67 -4.96 13.62
C LEU A 738 -32.56 -6.02 13.67
N GLY A 739 -31.49 -5.87 12.88
CA GLY A 739 -30.54 -6.95 12.64
C GLY A 739 -31.19 -8.12 11.88
N THR A 740 -30.38 -8.92 11.19
CA THR A 740 -30.83 -10.20 10.63
C THR A 740 -31.09 -11.22 11.72
#